data_AF-A0A2N0XFM9-F1
#
_entry.id   AF-A0A2N0XFM9-F1
#
_cell.length_a   1.000
_cell.length_b   1.000
_cell.length_c   1.000
_cell.angle_alpha   90.00
_cell.angle_beta   90.00
_cell.angle_gamma   90.00
#
_symmetry.space_group_name_H-M   'P 1'
#
loop_
_entity.id
_entity.type
_entity.pdbx_description
1 polymer ?
#
loop_
_entity_poly.entity_id
_entity_poly.type
_entity_poly.pdbx_seq_one_letter_code
_entity_poly.pdbx_strand_id
1 'polypeptide(L)'
;MKRFLLSLVLIFLTINTLFAQRDTEHWFAPMAANSSVLNSPKQALYFSTDSTIPFPVEIYSDNALLGTVTISKGNPQTYAIETAKMITTTPAEKFATVGKGLYTKGEKPYFVTFRFSVTSHGEILTSKGKAGIGKKFYAAASPMTGQNISYLNFTTGILATEDNTHITVSGYNPGVQFSNGTTGTTIPTMNITLNKGKAYIIEGLQNLGNNASGFIGAKIESDKPISVTNGNFNGQFALPTAKGSDGTDIVMDQSVPTDRLGNEFVLVKGNGGITDGDEDALVIATENNTQVYVNDGTTPIATLNEGQWVRINEGPNGTFVNKYIDQGSGHYNMYIKTSKNAYVYQLLAGISNYTATEGYNYIPPLNCFLPRKIDEIGFINDLPETFSSGTKNVKLNILTETGATINVNGAPLPTTQGPYPVTGTTAWVSYSVPNITGNVTVTSTKAVTAGIAGGSGAVGYGGYFAGFSSIPVIAKQTGECVPGIILELNDGYETYQWFRDGVAISGATSNTYTPTQSGNYTVKVTMGTCPPVTTPIYKVQTCLKLTTQKLNACSTKIITPAFTSSTQTPVPSTVTIITPPTKGTATINANGSITYNPNPGYLGPDKIVYKFCGNNPDFTDCEQVTLELTVVPFTIKDAKINACWYDVDPYAYFDLTTANVTDYASVVKKYYRTLNDLSMGVNEITTPKNFPSTGGTVYVKVTTTEGCTANAKIELVPLPIRKSPILVDQYICMDAKTDLDAGSGYDSYEWNTGAKTSGIRNVGVGEYFVILGKNGCFLKQTVKVKKVEDPVIEKIEISNNTATVIAAGGKTPYKYAVDGTANWQDSNVFTGLTRGQHKFYVKDFYDCNPIGVEVTVPNLVNAITPNGDNVNDYIDYSELGYKENLSFVVYDRYGNKVFTGNKFNNYKWDGRHFDKKLETGTYWYHINWNEPNKEKTPIKYTGWILVKNRD
;
A
#
# COMPACT_ATOMS: atom_id res chain seq x y z
N MET A 1 16.93 9.34 36.65
CA MET A 1 17.34 10.26 35.57
C MET A 1 16.19 11.21 35.29
N LYS A 2 16.43 12.52 35.46
CA LYS A 2 15.55 13.59 35.00
C LYS A 2 15.64 13.70 33.47
N ARG A 3 14.51 14.00 32.80
CA ARG A 3 14.29 14.85 31.61
C ARG A 3 13.12 14.28 30.78
N PHE A 4 11.92 14.88 30.84
CA PHE A 4 11.39 16.01 30.04
C PHE A 4 10.92 15.59 28.64
N LEU A 5 9.67 15.97 28.31
CA LEU A 5 8.94 15.89 27.02
C LEU A 5 8.36 14.53 26.57
N LEU A 6 7.10 14.24 26.95
CA LEU A 6 6.19 13.48 26.09
C LEU A 6 4.70 13.62 26.51
N SER A 7 4.14 14.84 26.43
CA SER A 7 2.68 15.06 26.57
C SER A 7 2.27 16.41 25.98
N LEU A 8 2.54 16.65 24.69
CA LEU A 8 1.99 17.83 23.99
C LEU A 8 2.11 17.76 22.45
N VAL A 9 1.52 16.76 21.79
CA VAL A 9 1.32 16.86 20.32
C VAL A 9 0.03 16.11 19.92
N LEU A 10 -1.11 16.69 20.27
CA LEU A 10 -2.37 16.44 19.58
C LEU A 10 -3.23 17.69 19.80
N ILE A 11 -3.81 18.19 18.71
CA ILE A 11 -4.58 19.44 18.56
C ILE A 11 -3.72 20.65 18.15
N PHE A 12 -3.43 20.75 16.85
CA PHE A 12 -3.40 22.04 16.13
C PHE A 12 -3.77 21.77 14.66
N LEU A 13 -5.07 21.84 14.36
CA LEU A 13 -5.64 21.98 13.02
C LEU A 13 -6.38 23.32 12.98
N THR A 14 -5.70 24.38 12.55
CA THR A 14 -6.28 25.59 11.91
C THR A 14 -5.12 26.40 11.30
N ILE A 15 -4.97 26.37 9.98
CA ILE A 15 -3.96 27.17 9.26
C ILE A 15 -4.67 28.41 8.73
N ASN A 16 -4.44 29.54 9.40
CA ASN A 16 -4.97 30.86 9.07
C ASN A 16 -4.20 31.44 7.87
N THR A 17 -4.91 31.82 6.81
CA THR A 17 -4.35 32.28 5.53
C THR A 17 -4.21 33.81 5.53
N LEU A 18 -3.15 34.35 6.15
CA LEU A 18 -3.04 35.77 6.49
C LEU A 18 -2.84 36.68 5.28
N PHE A 19 -3.83 37.53 4.95
CA PHE A 19 -3.62 38.76 4.19
C PHE A 19 -3.75 39.96 5.13
N ALA A 20 -3.09 41.05 4.78
CA ALA A 20 -3.21 42.30 5.52
C ALA A 20 -4.24 43.20 4.85
N GLN A 21 -5.22 43.71 5.62
CA GLN A 21 -6.25 44.71 5.30
C GLN A 21 -7.16 44.51 4.07
N ARG A 22 -6.62 43.95 2.98
CA ARG A 22 -7.32 43.34 1.85
C ARG A 22 -7.31 41.83 2.08
N ASP A 23 -8.35 41.27 2.67
CA ASP A 23 -8.40 39.85 3.03
C ASP A 23 -9.76 39.26 2.65
N THR A 24 -9.87 37.94 2.70
CA THR A 24 -11.14 37.22 2.50
C THR A 24 -11.98 37.19 3.77
N GLU A 25 -11.41 37.52 4.93
CA GLU A 25 -12.08 37.47 6.22
C GLU A 25 -11.62 38.59 7.16
N HIS A 26 -12.57 39.14 7.92
CA HIS A 26 -12.33 40.26 8.82
C HIS A 26 -13.12 40.13 10.12
N TRP A 27 -12.54 40.59 11.23
CA TRP A 27 -13.13 40.59 12.56
C TRP A 27 -13.12 41.99 13.16
N PHE A 28 -14.17 42.31 13.93
CA PHE A 28 -14.27 43.53 14.72
C PHE A 28 -14.75 43.18 16.12
N ALA A 29 -13.92 43.42 17.13
CA ALA A 29 -14.32 43.20 18.51
C ALA A 29 -15.25 44.33 18.99
N PRO A 30 -16.26 44.02 19.83
CA PRO A 30 -17.23 45.00 20.30
C PRO A 30 -16.65 45.91 21.39
N MET A 31 -17.34 47.00 21.72
CA MET A 31 -16.86 48.03 22.65
C MET A 31 -17.94 48.46 23.65
N ALA A 32 -17.50 49.05 24.76
CA ALA A 32 -18.38 49.65 25.76
C ALA A 32 -18.47 51.17 25.58
N ALA A 33 -19.69 51.69 25.64
CA ALA A 33 -20.00 53.11 25.63
C ALA A 33 -20.67 53.52 26.96
N ASN A 34 -20.69 54.83 27.22
CA ASN A 34 -21.52 55.43 28.27
C ASN A 34 -22.87 55.85 27.65
N SER A 35 -23.99 55.61 28.35
CA SER A 35 -25.34 55.86 27.78
C SER A 35 -25.61 57.32 27.43
N SER A 36 -24.93 58.27 28.09
CA SER A 36 -25.10 59.70 27.86
C SER A 36 -24.64 60.19 26.47
N VAL A 37 -23.84 59.40 25.75
CA VAL A 37 -23.25 59.80 24.45
C VAL A 37 -23.86 59.10 23.23
N LEU A 38 -24.69 58.06 23.43
CA LEU A 38 -25.35 57.34 22.34
C LEU A 38 -26.68 58.00 21.93
N ASN A 39 -26.65 59.29 21.61
CA ASN A 39 -27.81 59.97 21.03
C ASN A 39 -27.88 59.66 19.53
N SER A 40 -28.88 58.85 19.12
CA SER A 40 -29.12 58.45 17.72
C SER A 40 -27.94 57.78 16.98
N PRO A 41 -27.24 56.79 17.59
CA PRO A 41 -26.05 56.19 16.99
C PRO A 41 -26.33 55.52 15.65
N LYS A 42 -25.44 55.74 14.69
CA LYS A 42 -25.42 55.09 13.38
C LYS A 42 -24.09 54.39 13.16
N GLN A 43 -24.15 53.19 12.62
CA GLN A 43 -22.97 52.41 12.31
C GLN A 43 -23.18 51.54 11.08
N ALA A 44 -22.12 51.36 10.31
CA ALA A 44 -22.15 50.54 9.11
C ALA A 44 -20.76 49.97 8.79
N LEU A 45 -20.76 48.84 8.09
CA LEU A 45 -19.58 48.33 7.40
C LEU A 45 -19.51 48.94 6.00
N TYR A 46 -18.31 49.32 5.58
CA TYR A 46 -18.02 49.85 4.25
C TYR A 46 -17.07 48.90 3.55
N PHE A 47 -17.46 48.37 2.40
CA PHE A 47 -16.76 47.34 1.65
C PHE A 47 -16.29 47.85 0.30
N SER A 48 -15.09 47.45 -0.10
CA SER A 48 -14.53 47.73 -1.43
C SER A 48 -13.53 46.64 -1.84
N THR A 49 -13.25 46.53 -3.13
CA THR A 49 -12.35 45.51 -3.68
C THR A 49 -11.77 45.99 -5.01
N ASP A 50 -10.63 45.46 -5.39
CA ASP A 50 -10.04 45.66 -6.70
C ASP A 50 -10.46 44.60 -7.73
N SER A 51 -11.20 43.58 -7.31
CA SER A 51 -11.78 42.58 -8.21
C SER A 51 -12.82 43.23 -9.11
N THR A 52 -12.60 43.19 -10.42
CA THR A 52 -13.59 43.60 -11.42
C THR A 52 -14.75 42.61 -11.56
N ILE A 53 -14.56 41.37 -11.08
CA ILE A 53 -15.59 40.34 -11.06
C ILE A 53 -16.38 40.47 -9.75
N PRO A 54 -17.70 40.68 -9.79
CA PRO A 54 -18.53 40.73 -8.59
C PRO A 54 -18.50 39.42 -7.79
N PHE A 55 -18.50 39.52 -6.46
CA PHE A 55 -18.60 38.37 -5.56
C PHE A 55 -19.33 38.73 -4.25
N PRO A 56 -19.97 37.77 -3.58
CA PRO A 56 -20.67 38.00 -2.31
C PRO A 56 -19.70 38.08 -1.13
N VAL A 57 -20.05 38.93 -0.15
CA VAL A 57 -19.44 39.00 1.18
C VAL A 57 -20.53 38.82 2.23
N GLU A 58 -20.42 37.76 3.01
CA GLU A 58 -21.31 37.39 4.11
C GLU A 58 -20.90 38.10 5.41
N ILE A 59 -21.88 38.52 6.20
CA ILE A 59 -21.69 39.31 7.43
C ILE A 59 -22.34 38.58 8.59
N TYR A 60 -21.59 38.32 9.65
CA TYR A 60 -22.01 37.54 10.80
C TYR A 60 -21.83 38.31 12.12
N SER A 61 -22.67 38.00 13.09
CA SER A 61 -22.50 38.35 14.51
C SER A 61 -22.98 37.17 15.34
N ASP A 62 -22.21 36.78 16.36
CA ASP A 62 -22.53 35.60 17.18
C ASP A 62 -22.77 34.31 16.36
N ASN A 63 -21.96 34.13 15.31
CA ASN A 63 -22.09 33.07 14.30
C ASN A 63 -23.42 33.06 13.51
N ALA A 64 -24.32 34.01 13.73
CA ALA A 64 -25.54 34.17 12.95
C ALA A 64 -25.29 35.08 11.75
N LEU A 65 -25.73 34.66 10.56
CA LEU A 65 -25.68 35.47 9.35
C LEU A 65 -26.65 36.66 9.50
N LEU A 66 -26.12 37.87 9.42
CA LEU A 66 -26.89 39.12 9.39
C LEU A 66 -27.34 39.46 7.97
N GLY A 67 -26.47 39.25 6.99
CA GLY A 67 -26.77 39.52 5.58
C GLY A 67 -25.56 39.35 4.68
N THR A 68 -25.76 39.68 3.40
CA THR A 68 -24.75 39.55 2.35
C THR A 68 -24.77 40.79 1.47
N VAL A 69 -23.59 41.29 1.09
CA VAL A 69 -23.43 42.34 0.08
C VAL A 69 -22.69 41.78 -1.14
N THR A 70 -22.93 42.31 -2.33
CA THR A 70 -22.16 41.95 -3.53
C THR A 70 -21.28 43.12 -3.93
N ILE A 71 -19.96 42.92 -3.97
CA ILE A 71 -18.98 43.98 -4.26
C ILE A 71 -18.18 43.68 -5.51
N SER A 72 -17.76 44.75 -6.19
CA SER A 72 -16.80 44.73 -7.29
C SER A 72 -16.09 46.08 -7.36
N LYS A 73 -14.95 46.14 -8.03
CA LYS A 73 -14.23 47.39 -8.31
C LYS A 73 -15.16 48.43 -8.95
N GLY A 74 -15.14 49.65 -8.45
CA GLY A 74 -16.02 50.75 -8.86
C GLY A 74 -17.42 50.69 -8.26
N ASN A 75 -17.76 49.63 -7.51
CA ASN A 75 -19.07 49.43 -6.89
C ASN A 75 -18.93 49.04 -5.40
N PRO A 76 -18.32 49.90 -4.56
CA PRO A 76 -18.25 49.66 -3.13
C PRO A 76 -19.67 49.64 -2.52
N GLN A 77 -19.85 48.89 -1.44
CA GLN A 77 -21.14 48.72 -0.78
C GLN A 77 -21.05 49.10 0.70
N THR A 78 -22.19 49.48 1.27
CA THR A 78 -22.33 49.67 2.72
C THR A 78 -23.37 48.71 3.28
N TYR A 79 -23.23 48.37 4.56
CA TYR A 79 -24.20 47.54 5.27
C TYR A 79 -24.41 48.09 6.68
N ALA A 80 -25.63 48.55 6.98
CA ALA A 80 -25.97 49.09 8.29
C ALA A 80 -25.92 48.00 9.37
N ILE A 81 -25.35 48.30 10.53
CA ILE A 81 -25.26 47.38 11.66
C ILE A 81 -26.10 47.90 12.81
N GLU A 82 -26.92 47.05 13.43
CA GLU A 82 -27.64 47.41 14.66
C GLU A 82 -26.65 47.70 15.80
N THR A 83 -26.83 48.82 16.50
CA THR A 83 -25.94 49.28 17.60
C THR A 83 -25.60 48.15 18.58
N ALA A 84 -26.60 47.35 18.97
CA ALA A 84 -26.45 46.26 19.94
C ALA A 84 -25.50 45.12 19.50
N LYS A 85 -25.11 45.04 18.22
CA LYS A 85 -24.16 44.03 17.72
C LYS A 85 -22.70 44.40 17.98
N MET A 86 -22.40 45.69 18.18
CA MET A 86 -21.03 46.17 18.36
C MET A 86 -20.81 46.98 19.63
N ILE A 87 -21.83 47.69 20.10
CA ILE A 87 -21.70 48.62 21.23
C ILE A 87 -22.65 48.18 22.34
N THR A 88 -22.16 48.25 23.58
CA THR A 88 -22.97 48.06 24.77
C THR A 88 -22.87 49.22 25.75
N THR A 89 -24.01 49.60 26.32
CA THR A 89 -24.11 50.43 27.53
C THR A 89 -24.63 49.63 28.73
N THR A 90 -24.99 48.36 28.52
CA THR A 90 -25.64 47.49 29.51
C THR A 90 -24.60 46.98 30.51
N PRO A 91 -24.71 47.30 31.81
CA PRO A 91 -23.72 46.86 32.80
C PRO A 91 -23.53 45.34 32.86
N ALA A 92 -24.61 44.56 32.68
CA ALA A 92 -24.56 43.09 32.71
C ALA A 92 -23.84 42.45 31.51
N GLU A 93 -23.63 43.20 30.42
CA GLU A 93 -22.88 42.73 29.25
C GLU A 93 -21.38 43.05 29.35
N LYS A 94 -20.99 44.00 30.21
CA LYS A 94 -19.57 44.32 30.49
C LYS A 94 -19.01 43.26 31.43
N PHE A 95 -17.78 42.83 31.22
CA PHE A 95 -17.14 41.76 32.01
C PHE A 95 -17.92 40.43 31.98
N ALA A 96 -18.63 40.16 30.88
CA ALA A 96 -19.36 38.94 30.65
C ALA A 96 -19.10 38.42 29.22
N THR A 97 -19.35 37.13 29.00
CA THR A 97 -19.33 36.54 27.66
C THR A 97 -20.59 36.97 26.90
N VAL A 98 -20.42 37.63 25.75
CA VAL A 98 -21.51 38.20 24.96
C VAL A 98 -21.49 37.74 23.51
N GLY A 99 -22.65 37.65 22.88
CA GLY A 99 -22.82 37.41 21.44
C GLY A 99 -22.75 38.70 20.62
N LYS A 100 -21.64 39.42 20.71
CA LYS A 100 -21.38 40.69 20.01
C LYS A 100 -20.05 40.63 19.28
N GLY A 101 -19.84 41.56 18.36
CA GLY A 101 -18.71 41.55 17.44
C GLY A 101 -19.15 41.14 16.04
N LEU A 102 -18.35 41.52 15.04
CA LEU A 102 -18.63 41.23 13.65
C LEU A 102 -17.55 40.32 13.07
N TYR A 103 -17.98 39.43 12.19
CA TYR A 103 -17.13 38.63 11.32
C TYR A 103 -17.66 38.74 9.89
N THR A 104 -16.80 38.99 8.92
CA THR A 104 -17.21 39.01 7.50
C THR A 104 -16.36 38.04 6.71
N LYS A 105 -16.93 37.47 5.65
CA LYS A 105 -16.28 36.46 4.81
C LYS A 105 -16.68 36.62 3.34
N GLY A 106 -15.70 36.64 2.45
CA GLY A 106 -15.90 36.70 0.99
C GLY A 106 -15.05 35.68 0.25
N GLU A 107 -15.42 35.38 -1.00
CA GLU A 107 -14.71 34.43 -1.86
C GLU A 107 -13.38 34.99 -2.41
N LYS A 108 -13.24 36.31 -2.46
CA LYS A 108 -12.05 37.03 -2.91
C LYS A 108 -11.64 38.09 -1.89
N PRO A 109 -10.39 38.57 -1.91
CA PRO A 109 -9.94 39.62 -1.00
C PRO A 109 -10.70 40.94 -1.17
N TYR A 110 -11.02 41.59 -0.05
CA TYR A 110 -11.69 42.90 0.01
C TYR A 110 -11.18 43.74 1.19
N PHE A 111 -11.42 45.04 1.13
CA PHE A 111 -11.25 45.94 2.27
C PHE A 111 -12.58 46.09 2.99
N VAL A 112 -12.53 46.19 4.32
CA VAL A 112 -13.69 46.59 5.11
C VAL A 112 -13.29 47.47 6.29
N THR A 113 -14.07 48.53 6.50
CA THR A 113 -14.00 49.37 7.69
C THR A 113 -15.33 49.37 8.41
N PHE A 114 -15.30 49.29 9.74
CA PHE A 114 -16.46 49.60 10.55
C PHE A 114 -16.42 51.10 10.86
N ARG A 115 -17.49 51.79 10.50
CA ARG A 115 -17.62 53.23 10.73
C ARG A 115 -18.80 53.46 11.65
N PHE A 116 -18.60 54.31 12.63
CA PHE A 116 -19.62 54.69 13.59
C PHE A 116 -19.65 56.20 13.71
N SER A 117 -20.85 56.75 13.90
CA SER A 117 -21.05 58.14 14.26
C SER A 117 -22.27 58.32 15.14
N VAL A 118 -22.21 59.33 16.00
CA VAL A 118 -23.36 60.00 16.61
C VAL A 118 -23.31 61.47 16.19
N THR A 119 -24.30 62.26 16.61
CA THR A 119 -24.46 63.67 16.19
C THR A 119 -23.18 64.54 16.33
N SER A 120 -22.33 64.24 17.32
CA SER A 120 -21.12 65.02 17.63
C SER A 120 -19.83 64.20 17.74
N HIS A 121 -19.85 62.89 17.45
CA HIS A 121 -18.67 62.03 17.55
C HIS A 121 -18.62 61.03 16.38
N GLY A 122 -17.43 60.59 15.99
CA GLY A 122 -17.27 59.60 14.94
C GLY A 122 -15.92 58.90 15.00
N GLU A 123 -15.83 57.73 14.38
CA GLU A 123 -14.53 57.06 14.20
C GLU A 123 -14.59 56.02 13.08
N ILE A 124 -13.43 55.68 12.52
CA ILE A 124 -13.27 54.58 11.55
C ILE A 124 -12.36 53.50 12.13
N LEU A 125 -12.98 52.39 12.54
CA LEU A 125 -12.28 51.15 12.85
C LEU A 125 -11.87 50.49 11.54
N THR A 126 -10.60 50.64 11.17
CA THR A 126 -10.08 50.04 9.94
C THR A 126 -9.72 48.59 10.24
N SER A 127 -10.35 47.61 9.59
CA SER A 127 -10.02 46.21 9.84
C SER A 127 -8.63 45.88 9.32
N LYS A 128 -7.85 45.06 10.03
CA LYS A 128 -6.54 44.57 9.59
C LYS A 128 -6.65 43.18 8.91
N GLY A 129 -7.86 42.67 8.70
CA GLY A 129 -8.09 41.32 8.14
C GLY A 129 -7.57 40.25 9.09
N LYS A 130 -7.06 39.13 8.56
CA LYS A 130 -6.43 38.12 9.41
C LYS A 130 -5.13 38.62 10.03
N ALA A 131 -4.45 39.61 9.44
CA ALA A 131 -3.27 40.20 10.10
C ALA A 131 -3.61 40.88 11.44
N GLY A 132 -4.88 41.17 11.71
CA GLY A 132 -5.36 41.70 12.99
C GLY A 132 -5.63 40.65 14.07
N ILE A 133 -5.61 39.36 13.74
CA ILE A 133 -5.83 38.28 14.72
C ILE A 133 -4.52 37.61 15.14
N GLY A 134 -4.41 37.26 16.42
CA GLY A 134 -3.22 36.60 16.95
C GLY A 134 -3.36 36.24 18.42
N LYS A 135 -2.25 35.97 19.10
CA LYS A 135 -2.26 35.39 20.45
C LYS A 135 -1.71 36.29 21.56
N LYS A 136 -1.05 37.39 21.21
CA LYS A 136 -0.44 38.30 22.18
C LYS A 136 -0.60 39.74 21.72
N PHE A 137 -1.22 40.55 22.57
CA PHE A 137 -1.51 41.97 22.35
C PHE A 137 -1.22 42.78 23.61
N TYR A 138 -1.17 44.10 23.46
CA TYR A 138 -1.18 45.05 24.56
C TYR A 138 -2.31 46.04 24.35
N ALA A 139 -3.08 46.32 25.40
CA ALA A 139 -4.20 47.25 25.33
C ALA A 139 -3.68 48.68 25.07
N ALA A 140 -4.28 49.35 24.09
CA ALA A 140 -4.01 50.74 23.77
C ALA A 140 -5.26 51.57 23.96
N ALA A 141 -5.11 52.70 24.65
CA ALA A 141 -6.12 53.73 24.75
C ALA A 141 -5.41 55.07 24.78
N SER A 142 -6.09 56.14 24.36
CA SER A 142 -5.57 57.47 24.54
C SER A 142 -5.51 57.82 26.04
N PRO A 143 -4.40 58.37 26.56
CA PRO A 143 -4.32 58.78 27.95
C PRO A 143 -5.27 59.95 28.23
N MET A 144 -6.21 59.75 29.14
CA MET A 144 -7.21 60.76 29.55
C MET A 144 -6.74 61.56 30.79
N THR A 145 -5.42 61.73 30.92
CA THR A 145 -4.78 62.36 32.08
C THR A 145 -5.09 63.85 32.13
N GLY A 146 -5.38 64.38 33.33
CA GLY A 146 -5.62 65.82 33.52
C GLY A 146 -6.99 66.31 33.07
N GLN A 147 -7.85 65.42 32.59
CA GLN A 147 -9.22 65.74 32.17
C GLN A 147 -10.20 65.62 33.35
N ASN A 148 -11.22 66.48 33.40
CA ASN A 148 -12.28 66.45 34.43
C ASN A 148 -13.67 66.26 33.78
N ILE A 149 -13.81 65.19 33.01
CA ILE A 149 -15.03 64.85 32.26
C ILE A 149 -15.52 63.47 32.72
N SER A 150 -16.71 63.42 33.33
CA SER A 150 -17.18 62.26 34.11
C SER A 150 -17.59 61.03 33.29
N TYR A 151 -17.73 61.17 31.97
CA TYR A 151 -18.19 60.10 31.07
C TYR A 151 -17.10 59.59 30.11
N LEU A 152 -15.85 60.03 30.31
CA LEU A 152 -14.68 59.48 29.64
C LEU A 152 -14.43 58.04 30.08
N ASN A 153 -14.01 57.18 29.15
CA ASN A 153 -13.74 55.77 29.45
C ASN A 153 -12.66 55.18 28.56
N PHE A 154 -11.92 54.19 29.07
CA PHE A 154 -11.22 53.26 28.19
C PHE A 154 -12.13 52.05 27.92
N THR A 155 -11.96 51.43 26.76
CA THR A 155 -12.64 50.16 26.45
C THR A 155 -11.71 49.24 25.68
N THR A 156 -11.83 47.93 25.94
CA THR A 156 -11.11 46.89 25.21
C THR A 156 -12.04 45.72 24.97
N GLY A 157 -12.34 45.48 23.70
CA GLY A 157 -13.08 44.35 23.20
C GLY A 157 -12.16 43.23 22.77
N ILE A 158 -12.51 42.00 23.14
CA ILE A 158 -11.83 40.78 22.70
C ILE A 158 -12.85 39.88 22.04
N LEU A 159 -12.62 39.46 20.80
CA LEU A 159 -13.48 38.55 20.04
C LEU A 159 -12.72 37.26 19.70
N ALA A 160 -13.30 36.10 20.03
CA ALA A 160 -12.69 34.81 19.76
C ALA A 160 -13.00 34.31 18.34
N THR A 161 -11.97 33.79 17.67
CA THR A 161 -12.08 33.24 16.30
C THR A 161 -12.32 31.72 16.28
N GLU A 162 -12.09 31.05 17.42
CA GLU A 162 -12.18 29.61 17.61
C GLU A 162 -12.86 29.26 18.94
N ASP A 163 -13.45 28.07 19.03
CA ASP A 163 -14.09 27.58 20.26
C ASP A 163 -13.08 27.27 21.36
N ASN A 164 -13.50 27.36 22.62
CA ASN A 164 -12.65 27.10 23.80
C ASN A 164 -11.31 27.86 23.74
N THR A 165 -11.37 29.16 23.46
CA THR A 165 -10.23 30.08 23.47
C THR A 165 -10.04 30.61 24.89
N HIS A 166 -8.88 30.33 25.48
CA HIS A 166 -8.51 30.77 26.83
C HIS A 166 -7.66 32.03 26.72
N ILE A 167 -8.09 33.08 27.42
CA ILE A 167 -7.47 34.41 27.37
C ILE A 167 -7.10 34.83 28.79
N THR A 168 -5.91 35.39 28.93
CA THR A 168 -5.39 35.98 30.16
C THR A 168 -5.08 37.45 29.93
N VAL A 169 -5.71 38.34 30.71
CA VAL A 169 -5.39 39.77 30.73
C VAL A 169 -4.67 40.10 32.03
N SER A 170 -3.52 40.75 31.96
CA SER A 170 -2.65 41.02 33.12
C SER A 170 -1.81 42.28 32.91
N GLY A 171 -1.02 42.67 33.92
CA GLY A 171 -0.02 43.74 33.78
C GLY A 171 -0.58 45.16 33.72
N TYR A 172 -1.88 45.36 33.96
CA TYR A 172 -2.47 46.68 34.19
C TYR A 172 -2.15 47.19 35.60
N ASN A 173 -2.24 48.51 35.80
CA ASN A 173 -1.96 49.15 37.08
C ASN A 173 -2.90 48.62 38.19
N PRO A 174 -2.40 48.23 39.38
CA PRO A 174 -3.24 47.74 40.49
C PRO A 174 -4.34 48.71 40.96
N GLY A 175 -4.17 50.02 40.70
CA GLY A 175 -5.15 51.07 41.01
C GLY A 175 -6.27 51.23 39.98
N VAL A 176 -6.27 50.48 38.86
CA VAL A 176 -7.40 50.45 37.92
C VAL A 176 -8.67 49.99 38.64
N GLN A 177 -9.80 50.62 38.36
CA GLN A 177 -11.12 50.27 38.90
C GLN A 177 -12.09 50.01 37.76
N PHE A 178 -12.52 48.77 37.59
CA PHE A 178 -13.37 48.37 36.47
C PHE A 178 -14.84 48.75 36.73
N SER A 179 -15.63 48.92 35.66
CA SER A 179 -17.05 49.31 35.80
C SER A 179 -17.93 48.27 36.49
N ASN A 180 -17.46 47.03 36.65
CA ASN A 180 -18.15 46.00 37.44
C ASN A 180 -17.87 46.12 38.96
N GLY A 181 -17.13 47.15 39.38
CA GLY A 181 -16.78 47.42 40.78
C GLY A 181 -15.52 46.67 41.28
N THR A 182 -14.90 45.83 40.44
CA THR A 182 -13.65 45.15 40.79
C THR A 182 -12.45 46.07 40.57
N THR A 183 -11.34 45.80 41.25
CA THR A 183 -10.12 46.61 41.14
C THR A 183 -8.98 45.77 40.59
N GLY A 184 -7.96 46.42 40.02
CA GLY A 184 -6.76 45.73 39.57
C GLY A 184 -5.97 45.08 40.70
N THR A 185 -6.17 45.53 41.94
CA THR A 185 -5.59 44.92 43.15
C THR A 185 -6.31 43.62 43.52
N THR A 186 -7.65 43.60 43.43
CA THR A 186 -8.45 42.41 43.75
C THR A 186 -8.47 41.38 42.61
N ILE A 187 -8.31 41.84 41.37
CA ILE A 187 -8.19 40.99 40.18
C ILE A 187 -6.93 41.45 39.43
N PRO A 188 -5.73 40.99 39.80
CA PRO A 188 -4.48 41.32 39.11
C PRO A 188 -4.35 40.62 37.74
N THR A 189 -5.14 39.57 37.53
CA THR A 189 -5.22 38.81 36.30
C THR A 189 -6.67 38.41 36.03
N MET A 190 -7.15 38.65 34.81
CA MET A 190 -8.45 38.15 34.33
C MET A 190 -8.24 36.91 33.47
N ASN A 191 -8.94 35.82 33.79
CA ASN A 191 -8.97 34.61 32.96
C ASN A 191 -10.35 34.46 32.34
N ILE A 192 -10.40 34.41 31.01
CA ILE A 192 -11.64 34.42 30.21
C ILE A 192 -11.62 33.19 29.31
N THR A 193 -12.75 32.53 29.15
CA THR A 193 -12.94 31.47 28.15
C THR A 193 -14.05 31.88 27.19
N LEU A 194 -13.73 31.95 25.89
CA LEU A 194 -14.67 32.33 24.84
C LEU A 194 -14.80 31.23 23.80
N ASN A 195 -16.01 31.07 23.28
CA ASN A 195 -16.26 30.27 22.08
C ASN A 195 -16.20 31.15 20.83
N LYS A 196 -16.10 30.54 19.65
CA LYS A 196 -16.05 31.26 18.37
C LYS A 196 -17.24 32.21 18.26
N GLY A 197 -16.98 33.45 17.84
CA GLY A 197 -18.02 34.47 17.66
C GLY A 197 -18.54 35.09 18.96
N LYS A 198 -18.06 34.63 20.13
CA LYS A 198 -18.31 35.28 21.42
C LYS A 198 -17.21 36.28 21.75
N ALA A 199 -17.58 37.32 22.47
CA ALA A 199 -16.69 38.40 22.88
C ALA A 199 -16.73 38.66 24.38
N TYR A 200 -15.74 39.41 24.84
CA TYR A 200 -15.65 39.94 26.20
C TYR A 200 -15.25 41.42 26.13
N ILE A 201 -15.89 42.26 26.94
CA ILE A 201 -15.70 43.72 26.90
C ILE A 201 -15.24 44.20 28.27
N ILE A 202 -14.06 44.82 28.30
CA ILE A 202 -13.43 45.42 29.47
C ILE A 202 -13.62 46.94 29.38
N GLU A 203 -13.99 47.56 30.50
CA GLU A 203 -14.22 49.01 30.60
C GLU A 203 -13.81 49.56 31.97
N GLY A 204 -13.29 50.78 31.97
CA GLY A 204 -13.17 51.60 33.17
C GLY A 204 -13.43 53.08 32.86
N LEU A 205 -14.16 53.75 33.75
CA LEU A 205 -14.45 55.19 33.69
C LEU A 205 -13.28 56.01 34.20
N GLN A 206 -12.94 57.11 33.54
CA GLN A 206 -11.75 57.92 33.81
C GLN A 206 -11.67 58.41 35.27
N ASN A 207 -12.80 58.77 35.87
CA ASN A 207 -12.90 59.34 37.21
C ASN A 207 -12.79 58.31 38.35
N LEU A 208 -12.53 57.03 38.04
CA LEU A 208 -12.38 55.96 39.02
C LEU A 208 -10.93 55.48 39.08
N GLY A 209 -10.33 55.51 40.28
CA GLY A 209 -8.97 55.02 40.53
C GLY A 209 -7.93 55.59 39.55
N ASN A 210 -7.14 54.69 38.95
CA ASN A 210 -6.09 55.02 37.99
C ASN A 210 -6.52 54.81 36.53
N ASN A 211 -7.82 54.83 36.22
CA ASN A 211 -8.34 54.47 34.89
C ASN A 211 -7.93 55.41 33.76
N ALA A 212 -7.56 56.66 34.05
CA ALA A 212 -7.14 57.63 33.03
C ALA A 212 -6.02 57.11 32.11
N SER A 213 -5.17 56.22 32.63
CA SER A 213 -4.08 55.62 31.85
C SER A 213 -3.61 54.23 32.34
N GLY A 214 -4.12 53.76 33.48
CA GLY A 214 -3.62 52.56 34.15
C GLY A 214 -3.89 51.24 33.42
N PHE A 215 -4.77 51.23 32.43
CA PHE A 215 -5.03 50.05 31.59
C PHE A 215 -4.21 50.03 30.29
N ILE A 216 -3.56 51.15 29.93
CA ILE A 216 -2.68 51.21 28.76
C ILE A 216 -1.48 50.30 29.02
N GLY A 217 -1.17 49.43 28.05
CA GLY A 217 -0.11 48.43 28.19
C GLY A 217 -0.51 47.17 28.95
N ALA A 218 -1.80 46.99 29.30
CA ALA A 218 -2.29 45.71 29.80
C ALA A 218 -2.01 44.60 28.76
N LYS A 219 -1.35 43.53 29.18
CA LYS A 219 -1.00 42.39 28.34
C LYS A 219 -2.20 41.47 28.19
N ILE A 220 -2.50 41.09 26.95
CA ILE A 220 -3.59 40.17 26.58
C ILE A 220 -2.95 38.98 25.87
N GLU A 221 -3.01 37.81 26.49
CA GLU A 221 -2.45 36.56 25.96
C GLU A 221 -3.54 35.51 25.76
N SER A 222 -3.47 34.73 24.69
CA SER A 222 -4.42 33.65 24.42
C SER A 222 -3.76 32.41 23.82
N ASP A 223 -4.41 31.26 23.99
CA ASP A 223 -3.96 29.99 23.40
C ASP A 223 -4.31 29.88 21.89
N LYS A 224 -5.35 30.60 21.45
CA LYS A 224 -5.88 30.64 20.08
C LYS A 224 -6.04 32.08 19.57
N PRO A 225 -6.11 32.31 18.25
CA PRO A 225 -6.22 33.65 17.70
C PRO A 225 -7.47 34.42 18.17
N ILE A 226 -7.29 35.67 18.57
CA ILE A 226 -8.34 36.63 18.95
C ILE A 226 -8.20 37.92 18.15
N SER A 227 -9.29 38.66 18.00
CA SER A 227 -9.29 40.05 17.54
C SER A 227 -9.43 40.99 18.73
N VAL A 228 -8.66 42.08 18.73
CA VAL A 228 -8.70 43.10 19.80
C VAL A 228 -9.01 44.47 19.20
N THR A 229 -10.08 45.09 19.69
CA THR A 229 -10.41 46.51 19.45
C THR A 229 -10.23 47.25 20.76
N ASN A 230 -9.46 48.32 20.79
CA ASN A 230 -9.23 49.07 22.01
C ASN A 230 -9.10 50.57 21.74
N GLY A 231 -9.30 51.34 22.79
CA GLY A 231 -9.30 52.79 22.72
C GLY A 231 -10.21 53.38 23.79
N ASN A 232 -10.85 54.49 23.44
CA ASN A 232 -11.82 55.18 24.26
C ASN A 232 -13.07 55.38 23.41
N PHE A 233 -14.24 55.01 23.95
CA PHE A 233 -15.49 55.39 23.30
C PHE A 233 -15.76 56.88 23.51
N ASN A 234 -15.42 57.41 24.68
CA ASN A 234 -15.26 58.84 24.90
C ASN A 234 -13.83 59.06 25.39
N GLY A 235 -12.97 59.53 24.49
CA GLY A 235 -11.61 59.96 24.78
C GLY A 235 -11.48 61.48 24.73
N GLN A 236 -10.40 61.94 25.34
CA GLN A 236 -9.90 63.30 25.24
C GLN A 236 -8.43 63.24 25.63
N PHE A 237 -7.54 63.58 24.70
CA PHE A 237 -6.10 63.42 24.87
C PHE A 237 -5.31 64.70 24.63
N ALA A 238 -5.96 65.82 24.34
CA ALA A 238 -5.27 67.09 24.16
C ALA A 238 -4.44 67.40 25.41
N LEU A 239 -3.17 67.71 25.19
CA LEU A 239 -2.27 68.16 26.25
C LEU A 239 -2.59 69.63 26.57
N PRO A 240 -2.50 70.05 27.84
CA PRO A 240 -2.71 71.44 28.24
C PRO A 240 -1.90 72.44 27.39
N THR A 241 -2.61 73.37 26.75
CA THR A 241 -2.04 74.51 26.02
C THR A 241 -2.65 75.83 26.52
N ALA A 242 -2.20 76.97 25.98
CA ALA A 242 -2.78 78.28 26.30
C ALA A 242 -4.26 78.43 25.87
N LYS A 243 -4.77 77.56 24.97
CA LYS A 243 -6.16 77.58 24.49
C LYS A 243 -7.12 76.67 25.26
N GLY A 244 -6.64 75.84 26.18
CA GLY A 244 -7.45 74.87 26.93
C GLY A 244 -7.71 73.57 26.16
N SER A 245 -8.41 72.62 26.79
CA SER A 245 -8.85 71.35 26.22
C SER A 245 -10.35 71.17 26.48
N ASP A 246 -11.16 71.26 25.42
CA ASP A 246 -12.62 71.11 25.50
C ASP A 246 -13.12 70.00 24.57
N GLY A 247 -14.12 69.25 25.03
CA GLY A 247 -14.82 68.22 24.26
C GLY A 247 -14.28 66.80 24.43
N THR A 248 -14.87 65.85 23.70
CA THR A 248 -14.48 64.43 23.67
C THR A 248 -14.78 63.87 22.29
N ASP A 249 -14.12 62.80 21.88
CA ASP A 249 -14.52 62.02 20.69
C ASP A 249 -14.32 60.51 20.89
N ILE A 250 -14.72 59.73 19.90
CA ILE A 250 -14.45 58.30 19.83
C ILE A 250 -13.04 58.12 19.26
N VAL A 251 -12.15 57.48 20.01
CA VAL A 251 -10.74 57.34 19.64
C VAL A 251 -10.30 55.90 19.84
N MET A 252 -10.38 55.11 18.79
CA MET A 252 -10.09 53.67 18.84
C MET A 252 -9.72 53.10 17.48
N ASP A 253 -8.92 52.04 17.49
CA ASP A 253 -8.61 51.25 16.28
C ASP A 253 -8.51 49.77 16.65
N GLN A 254 -8.43 48.92 15.63
CA GLN A 254 -8.07 47.52 15.81
C GLN A 254 -6.56 47.38 16.04
N SER A 255 -6.18 46.66 17.08
CA SER A 255 -4.79 46.27 17.33
C SER A 255 -4.33 45.14 16.43
N VAL A 256 -3.02 45.00 16.25
CA VAL A 256 -2.37 43.83 15.63
C VAL A 256 -1.60 43.03 16.69
N PRO A 257 -1.36 41.73 16.51
CA PRO A 257 -0.57 40.94 17.44
C PRO A 257 0.92 41.32 17.40
N THR A 258 1.63 41.03 18.50
CA THR A 258 3.04 41.44 18.72
C THR A 258 4.04 40.91 17.68
N ASP A 259 3.72 39.83 16.97
CA ASP A 259 4.52 39.25 15.88
C ASP A 259 4.40 40.04 14.55
N ARG A 260 3.57 41.08 14.51
CA ARG A 260 3.39 42.01 13.37
C ARG A 260 4.00 43.38 13.59
N LEU A 261 4.58 43.60 14.76
CA LEU A 261 5.18 44.87 15.12
C LEU A 261 6.56 45.02 14.46
N GLY A 262 7.00 46.26 14.38
CA GLY A 262 8.33 46.66 13.98
C GLY A 262 8.80 47.81 14.86
N ASN A 263 9.83 48.52 14.40
CA ASN A 263 10.55 49.46 15.25
C ASN A 263 10.90 50.80 14.56
N GLU A 264 10.37 51.04 13.36
CA GLU A 264 10.50 52.32 12.66
C GLU A 264 9.13 52.75 12.13
N PHE A 265 8.75 54.01 12.33
CA PHE A 265 7.42 54.53 12.05
C PHE A 265 7.52 55.96 11.54
N VAL A 266 6.63 56.35 10.63
CA VAL A 266 6.45 57.76 10.23
C VAL A 266 5.00 58.16 10.40
N LEU A 267 4.81 59.31 11.03
CA LEU A 267 3.51 59.92 11.26
C LEU A 267 3.45 61.21 10.46
N VAL A 268 2.36 61.40 9.74
CA VAL A 268 2.06 62.67 9.05
C VAL A 268 0.94 63.33 9.84
N LYS A 269 1.17 64.58 10.27
CA LYS A 269 0.23 65.35 11.07
C LYS A 269 -1.16 65.38 10.42
N GLY A 270 -2.24 65.34 11.19
CA GLY A 270 -3.60 65.56 10.71
C GLY A 270 -3.89 67.06 10.54
N ASN A 271 -5.11 67.49 10.82
CA ASN A 271 -5.58 68.84 10.50
C ASN A 271 -5.55 69.82 11.68
N GLY A 272 -5.11 69.40 12.86
CA GLY A 272 -5.04 70.24 14.06
C GLY A 272 -4.10 71.44 13.88
N GLY A 273 -4.19 72.42 14.77
CA GLY A 273 -3.17 73.49 14.84
C GLY A 273 -1.82 72.92 15.31
N ILE A 274 -0.71 73.57 14.96
CA ILE A 274 0.62 73.15 15.43
C ILE A 274 0.86 73.48 16.92
N THR A 275 -0.01 74.29 17.51
CA THR A 275 0.07 74.79 18.89
C THR A 275 -1.05 74.28 19.80
N ASP A 276 -2.00 73.50 19.27
CA ASP A 276 -3.26 73.22 19.95
C ASP A 276 -3.16 72.03 20.93
N GLY A 277 -2.12 71.20 20.81
CA GLY A 277 -1.86 70.09 21.73
C GLY A 277 -2.72 68.86 21.52
N ASP A 278 -3.49 68.84 20.43
CA ASP A 278 -4.50 67.85 20.04
C ASP A 278 -3.97 66.86 18.99
N GLU A 279 -2.65 66.82 18.74
CA GLU A 279 -2.03 65.80 17.89
C GLU A 279 -0.69 65.31 18.48
N ASP A 280 -0.53 63.99 18.51
CA ASP A 280 0.55 63.33 19.25
C ASP A 280 0.72 61.87 18.80
N ALA A 281 1.60 61.13 19.45
CA ALA A 281 1.78 59.70 19.29
C ALA A 281 1.97 59.01 20.64
N LEU A 282 1.30 57.88 20.80
CA LEU A 282 1.44 56.97 21.92
C LEU A 282 2.31 55.79 21.50
N VAL A 283 3.44 55.58 22.21
CA VAL A 283 4.32 54.42 22.00
C VAL A 283 4.17 53.45 23.16
N ILE A 284 3.89 52.18 22.90
CA ILE A 284 3.75 51.13 23.92
C ILE A 284 4.81 50.05 23.68
N ALA A 285 5.66 49.80 24.68
CA ALA A 285 6.71 48.80 24.60
C ALA A 285 6.19 47.39 24.85
N THR A 286 6.59 46.44 24.01
CA THR A 286 6.22 45.02 24.15
C THR A 286 7.34 44.17 24.76
N GLU A 287 8.47 44.80 25.06
CA GLU A 287 9.67 44.18 25.61
C GLU A 287 10.38 45.13 26.59
N ASN A 288 11.11 44.55 27.54
CA ASN A 288 11.93 45.32 28.48
C ASN A 288 13.06 46.08 27.79
N ASN A 289 13.41 47.24 28.35
CA ASN A 289 14.49 48.12 27.88
C ASN A 289 14.31 48.60 26.42
N THR A 290 13.07 48.87 26.01
CA THR A 290 12.76 49.47 24.71
C THR A 290 13.06 50.96 24.76
N GLN A 291 14.01 51.43 23.96
CA GLN A 291 14.41 52.83 23.87
C GLN A 291 13.64 53.51 22.74
N VAL A 292 13.14 54.72 22.95
CA VAL A 292 12.34 55.49 21.98
C VAL A 292 13.11 56.72 21.52
N TYR A 293 13.30 56.87 20.22
CA TYR A 293 13.97 57.98 19.53
C TYR A 293 13.00 58.66 18.58
N VAL A 294 13.19 59.96 18.35
CA VAL A 294 12.29 60.78 17.53
C VAL A 294 13.12 61.64 16.57
N ASN A 295 12.71 61.66 15.30
CA ASN A 295 13.38 62.33 14.19
C ASN A 295 14.85 61.87 14.09
N ASP A 296 15.82 62.80 14.12
CA ASP A 296 17.26 62.49 14.09
C ASP A 296 17.92 62.45 15.49
N GLY A 297 17.12 62.31 16.55
CA GLY A 297 17.64 62.30 17.92
C GLY A 297 18.51 61.07 18.23
N THR A 298 19.73 61.28 18.73
CA THR A 298 20.64 60.19 19.13
C THR A 298 20.47 59.73 20.58
N THR A 299 19.72 60.49 21.38
CA THR A 299 19.41 60.19 22.78
C THR A 299 17.96 59.74 22.88
N PRO A 300 17.66 58.61 23.55
CA PRO A 300 16.28 58.18 23.69
C PRO A 300 15.51 59.14 24.60
N ILE A 301 14.29 59.52 24.18
CA ILE A 301 13.40 60.34 24.99
C ILE A 301 12.78 59.54 26.15
N ALA A 302 12.75 58.21 26.03
CA ALA A 302 12.28 57.29 27.05
C ALA A 302 12.96 55.92 26.91
N THR A 303 13.12 55.22 28.03
CA THR A 303 13.46 53.79 28.09
C THR A 303 12.34 53.08 28.84
N LEU A 304 11.64 52.19 28.15
CA LEU A 304 10.39 51.57 28.59
C LEU A 304 10.59 50.07 28.85
N ASN A 305 9.99 49.58 29.93
CA ASN A 305 9.81 48.17 30.16
C ASN A 305 8.56 47.63 29.46
N GLU A 306 8.41 46.31 29.38
CA GLU A 306 7.23 45.66 28.80
C GLU A 306 5.93 46.21 29.44
N GLY A 307 4.98 46.61 28.60
CA GLY A 307 3.71 47.21 29.03
C GLY A 307 3.81 48.69 29.44
N GLN A 308 5.00 49.27 29.52
CA GLN A 308 5.14 50.71 29.70
C GLN A 308 4.96 51.47 28.38
N TRP A 309 4.56 52.73 28.49
CA TRP A 309 4.25 53.58 27.35
C TRP A 309 4.75 55.00 27.56
N VAL A 310 4.83 55.77 26.48
CA VAL A 310 5.19 57.20 26.50
C VAL A 310 4.40 57.96 25.42
N ARG A 311 4.06 59.21 25.70
CA ARG A 311 3.57 60.18 24.71
C ARG A 311 4.73 60.99 24.15
N ILE A 312 4.77 61.18 22.82
CA ILE A 312 5.92 61.81 22.17
C ILE A 312 5.97 63.32 22.36
N ASN A 313 4.81 63.98 22.32
CA ASN A 313 4.66 65.43 22.48
C ASN A 313 4.39 65.84 23.94
N GLU A 314 4.47 64.92 24.90
CA GLU A 314 4.34 65.25 26.32
C GLU A 314 5.68 65.71 26.91
N GLY A 315 5.70 66.95 27.36
CA GLY A 315 6.82 67.57 28.06
C GLY A 315 6.72 67.43 29.59
N PRO A 316 7.67 68.05 30.32
CA PRO A 316 7.63 68.08 31.77
C PRO A 316 6.28 68.60 32.30
N ASN A 317 5.79 67.98 33.38
CA ASN A 317 4.51 68.29 34.01
C ASN A 317 3.28 68.12 33.09
N GLY A 318 3.35 67.27 32.07
CA GLY A 318 2.23 66.99 31.17
C GLY A 318 1.94 68.12 30.18
N THR A 319 2.89 69.01 29.92
CA THR A 319 2.72 70.14 28.98
C THR A 319 2.91 69.71 27.54
N PHE A 320 2.27 70.39 26.59
CA PHE A 320 2.48 70.11 25.16
C PHE A 320 3.85 70.60 24.66
N VAL A 321 4.58 69.74 23.94
CA VAL A 321 5.81 70.05 23.21
C VAL A 321 5.72 69.45 21.81
N ASN A 322 5.54 70.29 20.80
CA ASN A 322 5.48 69.82 19.41
C ASN A 322 6.79 69.17 18.95
N LYS A 323 6.74 67.90 18.51
CA LYS A 323 7.86 67.18 17.86
C LYS A 323 7.68 66.98 16.36
N TYR A 324 6.55 67.38 15.78
CA TYR A 324 6.38 67.38 14.33
C TYR A 324 7.26 68.45 13.68
N ILE A 325 7.92 68.08 12.58
CA ILE A 325 8.84 68.95 11.83
C ILE A 325 8.13 69.45 10.56
N ASP A 326 8.18 70.76 10.31
CA ASP A 326 7.77 71.36 9.05
C ASP A 326 8.76 71.00 7.95
N GLN A 327 8.30 70.27 6.94
CA GLN A 327 9.10 69.85 5.80
C GLN A 327 8.93 70.79 4.59
N GLY A 328 8.29 71.94 4.80
CA GLY A 328 7.93 72.91 3.77
C GLY A 328 6.43 72.91 3.49
N SER A 329 5.93 74.06 3.03
CA SER A 329 4.52 74.25 2.63
C SER A 329 3.48 73.91 3.70
N GLY A 330 3.86 73.95 4.98
CA GLY A 330 2.98 73.59 6.09
C GLY A 330 2.70 72.08 6.19
N HIS A 331 3.54 71.25 5.58
CA HIS A 331 3.48 69.79 5.71
C HIS A 331 4.34 69.33 6.88
N TYR A 332 3.70 68.71 7.87
CA TYR A 332 4.35 68.30 9.11
C TYR A 332 4.41 66.77 9.22
N ASN A 333 5.59 66.24 9.50
CA ASN A 333 5.76 64.81 9.79
C ASN A 333 6.73 64.57 10.94
N MET A 334 6.73 63.34 11.44
CA MET A 334 7.55 62.90 12.55
C MET A 334 8.00 61.45 12.31
N TYR A 335 9.27 61.18 12.55
CA TYR A 335 9.83 59.82 12.51
C TYR A 335 10.01 59.32 13.94
N ILE A 336 9.59 58.09 14.21
CA ILE A 336 9.80 57.42 15.49
C ILE A 336 10.58 56.14 15.25
N LYS A 337 11.66 55.97 16.00
CA LYS A 337 12.47 54.75 15.99
C LYS A 337 12.56 54.17 17.39
N THR A 338 12.39 52.86 17.51
CA THR A 338 12.56 52.15 18.76
C THR A 338 13.69 51.13 18.67
N SER A 339 14.36 50.82 19.79
CA SER A 339 15.40 49.78 19.80
C SER A 339 14.84 48.36 19.67
N LYS A 340 13.53 48.19 19.89
CA LYS A 340 12.78 46.93 19.84
C LYS A 340 11.39 47.16 19.26
N ASN A 341 10.67 46.08 18.98
CA ASN A 341 9.31 46.18 18.46
C ASN A 341 8.37 46.89 19.46
N ALA A 342 7.49 47.74 18.94
CA ALA A 342 6.56 48.53 19.74
C ALA A 342 5.25 48.78 19.00
N TYR A 343 4.20 49.14 19.74
CA TYR A 343 3.02 49.77 19.13
C TYR A 343 3.26 51.27 19.02
N VAL A 344 2.79 51.86 17.92
CA VAL A 344 2.66 53.31 17.78
C VAL A 344 1.23 53.61 17.35
N TYR A 345 0.53 54.41 18.15
CA TYR A 345 -0.78 54.95 17.81
C TYR A 345 -0.64 56.45 17.62
N GLN A 346 -1.14 56.95 16.50
CA GLN A 346 -1.21 58.36 16.22
C GLN A 346 -2.52 58.92 16.77
N LEU A 347 -2.38 59.99 17.55
CA LEU A 347 -3.45 60.82 18.08
C LEU A 347 -3.63 61.99 17.11
N LEU A 348 -4.81 62.12 16.51
CA LEU A 348 -5.10 63.02 15.39
C LEU A 348 -6.17 64.05 15.72
N ALA A 349 -6.16 65.14 14.96
CA ALA A 349 -7.24 66.11 14.91
C ALA A 349 -7.85 66.19 13.51
N GLY A 350 -9.17 66.13 13.44
CA GLY A 350 -9.95 66.07 12.21
C GLY A 350 -10.04 67.39 11.44
N ILE A 351 -10.03 68.51 12.16
CA ILE A 351 -10.08 69.89 11.67
C ILE A 351 -9.22 70.80 12.57
N SER A 352 -8.87 71.99 12.07
CA SER A 352 -8.03 72.95 12.79
C SER A 352 -8.77 73.71 13.90
N ASN A 353 -8.07 74.08 14.98
CA ASN A 353 -8.56 74.95 16.07
C ASN A 353 -9.79 74.42 16.81
N TYR A 354 -9.96 73.10 16.90
CA TYR A 354 -11.10 72.53 17.61
C TYR A 354 -10.71 71.23 18.33
N THR A 355 -10.40 71.29 19.62
CA THR A 355 -9.87 70.16 20.40
C THR A 355 -10.86 69.02 20.65
N ALA A 356 -12.11 69.17 20.17
CA ALA A 356 -13.15 68.16 20.29
C ALA A 356 -13.18 67.17 19.10
N THR A 357 -12.48 67.48 18.00
CA THR A 357 -12.49 66.68 16.76
C THR A 357 -11.30 65.71 16.73
N GLU A 358 -11.33 64.69 17.56
CA GLU A 358 -10.20 63.77 17.71
C GLU A 358 -10.30 62.57 16.76
N GLY A 359 -9.18 61.90 16.50
CA GLY A 359 -9.13 60.65 15.75
C GLY A 359 -7.95 59.79 16.16
N TYR A 360 -7.99 58.51 15.78
CA TYR A 360 -7.03 57.53 16.28
C TYR A 360 -6.60 56.54 15.20
N ASN A 361 -5.29 56.44 14.96
CA ASN A 361 -4.73 55.52 13.97
C ASN A 361 -3.68 54.61 14.59
N TYR A 362 -3.82 53.29 14.43
CA TYR A 362 -2.67 52.41 14.58
C TYR A 362 -1.69 52.62 13.41
N ILE A 363 -0.43 52.94 13.72
CA ILE A 363 0.60 53.20 12.72
C ILE A 363 1.40 51.91 12.46
N PRO A 364 1.35 51.35 11.24
CA PRO A 364 2.17 50.20 10.89
C PRO A 364 3.65 50.57 10.86
N PRO A 365 4.54 49.62 11.18
CA PRO A 365 5.97 49.81 11.00
C PRO A 365 6.34 49.93 9.51
N LEU A 366 7.40 50.70 9.23
CA LEU A 366 7.97 50.81 7.90
C LEU A 366 8.55 49.47 7.45
N ASN A 367 8.22 49.04 6.23
CA ASN A 367 8.76 47.82 5.62
C ASN A 367 8.69 47.92 4.09
N CYS A 368 9.70 47.42 3.38
CA CYS A 368 9.69 47.30 1.91
C CYS A 368 8.71 46.21 1.39
N PHE A 369 8.16 45.35 2.26
CA PHE A 369 7.05 44.42 1.95
C PHE A 369 5.65 45.04 2.06
N LEU A 370 5.54 46.33 2.44
CA LEU A 370 4.28 47.07 2.37
C LEU A 370 3.76 47.06 0.92
N PRO A 371 2.42 47.13 0.70
CA PRO A 371 1.84 46.99 -0.63
C PRO A 371 2.32 48.13 -1.54
N ARG A 372 2.29 47.90 -2.85
CA ARG A 372 2.55 48.95 -3.87
C ARG A 372 1.27 49.65 -4.34
N LYS A 373 0.12 49.21 -3.82
CA LYS A 373 -1.18 49.69 -4.25
C LYS A 373 -2.22 49.51 -3.14
N ILE A 374 -3.03 50.53 -2.93
CA ILE A 374 -4.27 50.50 -2.16
C ILE A 374 -5.37 50.77 -3.17
N ASP A 375 -5.98 49.70 -3.69
CA ASP A 375 -6.90 49.78 -4.83
C ASP A 375 -8.35 49.69 -4.36
N GLU A 376 -8.94 50.87 -4.33
CA GLU A 376 -10.26 51.26 -3.88
C GLU A 376 -10.49 51.24 -2.35
N ILE A 377 -10.25 52.38 -1.70
CA ILE A 377 -10.89 52.78 -0.44
C ILE A 377 -12.27 53.35 -0.80
N GLY A 378 -13.33 52.61 -0.47
CA GLY A 378 -14.71 53.03 -0.75
C GLY A 378 -15.17 54.20 0.11
N PHE A 379 -15.82 55.19 -0.51
CA PHE A 379 -16.49 56.30 0.18
C PHE A 379 -15.61 56.99 1.25
N ILE A 380 -14.37 57.37 0.93
CA ILE A 380 -13.34 57.73 1.92
C ILE A 380 -13.76 58.82 2.93
N ASN A 381 -14.62 59.73 2.51
CA ASN A 381 -15.11 60.86 3.30
C ASN A 381 -16.50 60.64 3.89
N ASP A 382 -17.01 59.41 3.88
CA ASP A 382 -18.36 59.10 4.35
C ASP A 382 -18.39 58.44 5.73
N LEU A 383 -19.42 58.81 6.50
CA LEU A 383 -19.73 58.25 7.81
C LEU A 383 -21.26 58.06 7.89
N PRO A 384 -21.77 57.12 8.70
CA PRO A 384 -23.16 56.67 8.65
C PRO A 384 -24.24 57.73 8.99
N GLU A 385 -23.90 58.80 9.70
CA GLU A 385 -24.81 59.91 10.04
C GLU A 385 -24.49 61.19 9.24
N THR A 386 -25.52 62.00 9.00
CA THR A 386 -25.38 63.37 8.48
C THR A 386 -25.08 64.30 9.65
N PHE A 387 -23.88 64.90 9.67
CA PHE A 387 -23.44 65.79 10.74
C PHE A 387 -24.32 67.04 10.86
N SER A 388 -24.50 67.50 12.10
CA SER A 388 -25.33 68.67 12.44
C SER A 388 -24.83 69.99 11.83
N SER A 389 -23.56 70.08 11.43
CA SER A 389 -23.00 71.19 10.64
C SER A 389 -21.64 70.83 10.02
N GLY A 390 -21.30 71.49 8.90
CA GLY A 390 -19.94 71.53 8.36
C GLY A 390 -19.68 70.72 7.08
N THR A 391 -18.60 71.10 6.39
CA THR A 391 -18.05 70.35 5.25
C THR A 391 -17.18 69.21 5.77
N LYS A 392 -17.43 67.97 5.31
CA LYS A 392 -16.57 66.82 5.63
C LYS A 392 -15.17 67.07 5.03
N ASN A 393 -14.20 67.38 5.86
CA ASN A 393 -12.82 67.57 5.45
C ASN A 393 -12.04 66.28 5.73
N VAL A 394 -11.47 65.66 4.70
CA VAL A 394 -10.59 64.50 4.84
C VAL A 394 -9.27 64.80 4.18
N LYS A 395 -8.19 64.66 4.94
CA LYS A 395 -6.83 64.72 4.42
C LYS A 395 -6.28 63.31 4.31
N LEU A 396 -5.87 62.93 3.10
CA LEU A 396 -5.15 61.69 2.82
C LEU A 396 -3.66 61.92 2.99
N ASN A 397 -3.05 61.22 3.93
CA ASN A 397 -1.62 61.22 4.18
C ASN A 397 -1.01 59.95 3.61
N ILE A 398 -0.10 60.07 2.65
CA ILE A 398 0.53 58.92 1.99
C ILE A 398 2.01 58.85 2.41
N LEU A 399 2.51 57.64 2.65
CA LEU A 399 3.92 57.39 2.90
C LEU A 399 4.44 56.38 1.88
N THR A 400 5.61 56.63 1.30
CA THR A 400 6.20 55.72 0.31
C THR A 400 7.72 55.80 0.33
N GLU A 401 8.39 54.80 -0.23
CA GLU A 401 9.84 54.80 -0.35
C GLU A 401 10.33 55.92 -1.30
N THR A 402 11.45 56.54 -0.96
CA THR A 402 12.08 57.60 -1.75
C THR A 402 12.31 57.15 -3.20
N GLY A 403 11.93 58.01 -4.14
CA GLY A 403 12.03 57.76 -5.59
C GLY A 403 10.89 56.94 -6.18
N ALA A 404 9.80 56.67 -5.44
CA ALA A 404 8.60 56.08 -5.99
C ALA A 404 7.79 57.08 -6.83
N THR A 405 7.13 56.60 -7.88
CA THR A 405 6.10 57.36 -8.61
C THR A 405 4.74 57.06 -7.98
N ILE A 406 4.03 58.10 -7.53
CA ILE A 406 2.71 58.00 -6.87
C ILE A 406 1.62 58.58 -7.77
N ASN A 407 0.55 57.80 -7.95
CA ASN A 407 -0.70 58.31 -8.51
C ASN A 407 -1.86 58.08 -7.53
N VAL A 408 -2.76 59.06 -7.44
CA VAL A 408 -4.05 58.98 -6.75
C VAL A 408 -5.15 59.07 -7.79
N ASN A 409 -6.07 58.09 -7.80
CA ASN A 409 -7.12 57.96 -8.81
C ASN A 409 -6.61 58.01 -10.26
N GLY A 410 -5.44 57.42 -10.49
CA GLY A 410 -4.79 57.35 -11.81
C GLY A 410 -4.05 58.61 -12.23
N ALA A 411 -4.10 59.70 -11.45
CA ALA A 411 -3.39 60.94 -11.73
C ALA A 411 -2.16 61.10 -10.82
N PRO A 412 -1.02 61.60 -11.34
CA PRO A 412 0.15 61.92 -10.51
C PRO A 412 -0.16 63.08 -9.56
N LEU A 413 0.44 63.06 -8.37
CA LEU A 413 0.30 64.15 -7.40
C LEU A 413 1.13 65.39 -7.80
N PRO A 414 0.61 66.62 -7.60
CA PRO A 414 1.38 67.85 -7.81
C PRO A 414 2.48 68.00 -6.74
N THR A 415 3.53 68.75 -7.07
CA THR A 415 4.67 68.98 -6.14
C THR A 415 4.28 69.67 -4.84
N THR A 416 3.16 70.40 -4.81
CA THR A 416 2.58 71.01 -3.60
C THR A 416 1.95 70.00 -2.65
N GLN A 417 1.85 68.74 -3.04
CA GLN A 417 1.34 67.65 -2.21
C GLN A 417 2.44 66.63 -1.85
N GLY A 418 3.68 66.89 -2.25
CA GLY A 418 4.86 66.07 -1.99
C GLY A 418 5.65 65.73 -3.26
N PRO A 419 6.73 64.93 -3.17
CA PRO A 419 7.21 64.28 -1.95
C PRO A 419 7.82 65.27 -0.96
N TYR A 420 7.44 65.16 0.30
CA TYR A 420 8.08 65.83 1.42
C TYR A 420 9.08 64.90 2.10
N PRO A 421 10.31 65.37 2.42
CA PRO A 421 11.30 64.58 3.14
C PRO A 421 10.80 64.20 4.54
N VAL A 422 11.43 63.21 5.16
CA VAL A 422 11.17 62.81 6.54
C VAL A 422 12.48 62.91 7.33
N THR A 423 12.65 63.96 8.12
CA THR A 423 13.81 64.10 9.02
C THR A 423 13.88 62.90 9.96
N GLY A 424 15.03 62.21 10.04
CA GLY A 424 15.14 60.87 10.64
C GLY A 424 15.50 59.76 9.65
N THR A 425 15.07 59.88 8.39
CA THR A 425 15.26 58.82 7.38
C THR A 425 15.28 59.34 5.94
N THR A 426 16.22 58.86 5.14
CA THR A 426 16.29 59.17 3.69
C THR A 426 15.55 58.14 2.83
N ALA A 427 15.10 57.03 3.44
CA ALA A 427 14.46 55.93 2.74
C ALA A 427 12.98 56.18 2.43
N TRP A 428 12.34 57.11 3.14
CA TRP A 428 10.90 57.37 3.05
C TRP A 428 10.58 58.84 2.81
N VAL A 429 9.53 59.09 2.04
CA VAL A 429 8.94 60.41 1.78
C VAL A 429 7.43 60.35 2.01
N SER A 430 6.85 61.50 2.35
CA SER A 430 5.43 61.63 2.64
C SER A 430 4.72 62.59 1.70
N TYR A 431 3.41 62.42 1.55
CA TYR A 431 2.53 63.27 0.75
C TYR A 431 1.26 63.57 1.55
N SER A 432 0.61 64.68 1.24
CA SER A 432 -0.71 65.01 1.80
C SER A 432 -1.64 65.54 0.71
N VAL A 433 -2.82 64.93 0.60
CA VAL A 433 -3.87 65.31 -0.34
C VAL A 433 -5.09 65.80 0.47
N PRO A 434 -5.33 67.12 0.55
CA PRO A 434 -6.45 67.67 1.31
C PRO A 434 -7.79 67.47 0.58
N ASN A 435 -8.88 67.48 1.34
CA ASN A 435 -10.26 67.43 0.85
C ASN A 435 -10.55 66.26 -0.13
N ILE A 436 -9.97 65.09 0.12
CA ILE A 436 -10.19 63.91 -0.71
C ILE A 436 -11.64 63.41 -0.54
N THR A 437 -12.28 62.96 -1.61
CA THR A 437 -13.67 62.47 -1.58
C THR A 437 -13.88 61.27 -2.48
N GLY A 438 -14.97 60.53 -2.24
CA GLY A 438 -15.40 59.40 -3.07
C GLY A 438 -14.53 58.16 -2.91
N ASN A 439 -14.37 57.41 -3.99
CA ASN A 439 -13.55 56.21 -4.01
C ASN A 439 -12.10 56.60 -4.33
N VAL A 440 -11.15 56.06 -3.57
CA VAL A 440 -9.74 56.43 -3.69
C VAL A 440 -8.88 55.21 -4.01
N THR A 441 -8.09 55.32 -5.06
CA THR A 441 -7.02 54.38 -5.41
C THR A 441 -5.68 55.07 -5.27
N VAL A 442 -4.77 54.49 -4.49
CA VAL A 442 -3.38 54.94 -4.38
C VAL A 442 -2.49 53.89 -5.03
N THR A 443 -1.72 54.28 -6.04
CA THR A 443 -0.73 53.40 -6.71
C THR A 443 0.65 53.97 -6.54
N SER A 444 1.62 53.10 -6.26
CA SER A 444 3.04 53.41 -6.13
C SER A 444 3.88 52.41 -6.91
N THR A 445 5.06 52.82 -7.37
CA THR A 445 6.07 51.90 -7.91
C THR A 445 6.85 51.16 -6.81
N LYS A 446 6.72 51.59 -5.54
CA LYS A 446 7.39 51.01 -4.36
C LYS A 446 6.39 50.85 -3.21
N ALA A 447 6.85 50.42 -2.02
CA ALA A 447 5.99 50.30 -0.85
C ALA A 447 5.21 51.61 -0.56
N VAL A 448 3.92 51.49 -0.24
CA VAL A 448 3.03 52.62 0.06
C VAL A 448 2.06 52.30 1.19
N THR A 449 1.80 53.28 2.04
CA THR A 449 0.70 53.30 3.00
C THR A 449 -0.10 54.60 2.86
N ALA A 450 -1.35 54.59 3.32
CA ALA A 450 -2.18 55.78 3.32
C ALA A 450 -3.02 55.87 4.60
N GLY A 451 -2.82 56.92 5.40
CA GLY A 451 -3.69 57.28 6.50
C GLY A 451 -4.65 58.41 6.12
N ILE A 452 -5.76 58.53 6.83
CA ILE A 452 -6.64 59.68 6.78
C ILE A 452 -6.74 60.32 8.15
N ALA A 453 -6.88 61.64 8.13
CA ALA A 453 -7.37 62.44 9.24
C ALA A 453 -8.55 63.26 8.70
N GLY A 454 -9.71 63.14 9.32
CA GLY A 454 -10.91 63.83 8.85
C GLY A 454 -11.81 64.31 9.97
N GLY A 455 -12.68 65.25 9.63
CA GLY A 455 -13.65 65.79 10.58
C GLY A 455 -14.71 66.69 9.96
N SER A 456 -15.75 66.97 10.74
CA SER A 456 -16.85 67.89 10.44
C SER A 456 -17.47 68.41 11.74
N GLY A 457 -17.23 69.69 12.07
CA GLY A 457 -17.65 70.22 13.37
C GLY A 457 -16.96 69.48 14.51
N ALA A 458 -17.73 68.94 15.45
CA ALA A 458 -17.20 68.19 16.61
C ALA A 458 -16.79 66.76 16.29
N VAL A 459 -17.16 66.25 15.12
CA VAL A 459 -16.80 64.89 14.72
C VAL A 459 -15.39 64.91 14.13
N GLY A 460 -14.44 64.26 14.78
CA GLY A 460 -13.18 63.81 14.20
C GLY A 460 -13.20 62.32 13.89
N TYR A 461 -12.23 61.87 13.12
CA TYR A 461 -11.97 60.45 12.85
C TYR A 461 -10.60 60.27 12.19
N GLY A 462 -9.99 59.12 12.46
CA GLY A 462 -8.81 58.61 11.77
C GLY A 462 -9.14 57.33 11.03
N GLY A 463 -8.38 57.01 9.98
CA GLY A 463 -8.34 55.65 9.45
C GLY A 463 -7.00 55.39 8.79
N TYR A 464 -6.38 54.23 9.02
CA TYR A 464 -5.07 53.93 8.43
C TYR A 464 -5.16 52.73 7.49
N PHE A 465 -4.99 52.97 6.20
CA PHE A 465 -5.04 52.01 5.11
C PHE A 465 -3.61 51.59 4.71
N ALA A 466 -3.16 50.44 5.17
CA ALA A 466 -1.89 49.84 4.81
C ALA A 466 -2.02 48.33 4.75
N GLY A 467 -1.31 47.71 3.82
CA GLY A 467 -1.03 46.29 3.93
C GLY A 467 0.02 46.13 5.02
N PHE A 468 -0.41 45.87 6.25
CA PHE A 468 0.48 45.46 7.34
C PHE A 468 1.48 44.44 6.83
N SER A 469 2.73 44.58 7.28
CA SER A 469 3.82 43.62 7.05
C SER A 469 3.39 42.22 7.50
N SER A 470 2.63 41.55 6.64
CA SER A 470 2.27 40.16 6.83
C SER A 470 3.47 39.38 6.34
N ILE A 471 3.95 38.49 7.20
CA ILE A 471 4.73 37.36 6.73
C ILE A 471 3.85 36.73 5.63
N PRO A 472 4.37 36.51 4.41
CA PRO A 472 3.59 35.87 3.35
C PRO A 472 3.01 34.55 3.90
N VAL A 473 1.73 34.29 3.68
CA VAL A 473 1.08 33.05 4.13
C VAL A 473 0.29 32.43 3.00
N ILE A 474 0.51 31.13 2.82
CA ILE A 474 -0.20 30.32 1.83
C ILE A 474 -1.68 30.27 2.20
N ALA A 475 -2.52 30.64 1.23
CA ALA A 475 -3.96 30.46 1.23
C ALA A 475 -4.37 29.24 0.40
N LYS A 476 -5.61 28.80 0.61
CA LYS A 476 -6.27 27.81 -0.23
C LYS A 476 -7.21 28.55 -1.17
N GLN A 477 -7.02 28.38 -2.47
CA GLN A 477 -7.90 28.95 -3.49
C GLN A 477 -9.15 28.08 -3.65
N THR A 478 -8.98 26.77 -3.84
CA THR A 478 -10.08 25.80 -3.97
C THR A 478 -9.66 24.40 -3.47
N GLY A 479 -10.62 23.47 -3.36
CA GLY A 479 -10.41 22.09 -2.90
C GLY A 479 -10.24 21.97 -1.39
N GLU A 480 -10.06 20.76 -0.86
CA GLU A 480 -9.83 20.53 0.59
C GLU A 480 -8.55 19.73 0.87
N CYS A 481 -8.12 18.92 -0.08
CA CYS A 481 -7.06 17.93 0.07
C CYS A 481 -6.56 17.49 -1.32
N VAL A 482 -5.52 16.66 -1.38
CA VAL A 482 -5.05 16.09 -2.65
C VAL A 482 -5.83 14.82 -3.03
N PRO A 483 -6.16 14.63 -4.32
CA PRO A 483 -6.05 15.61 -5.41
C PRO A 483 -7.16 16.68 -5.37
N GLY A 484 -6.87 17.88 -5.86
CA GLY A 484 -7.88 18.93 -6.10
C GLY A 484 -7.72 20.22 -5.29
N ILE A 485 -6.87 20.24 -4.27
CA ILE A 485 -6.51 21.48 -3.58
C ILE A 485 -5.62 22.37 -4.46
N ILE A 486 -5.91 23.67 -4.49
CA ILE A 486 -5.06 24.69 -5.10
C ILE A 486 -4.62 25.65 -3.99
N LEU A 487 -3.31 25.78 -3.84
CA LEU A 487 -2.67 26.73 -2.93
C LEU A 487 -2.38 28.03 -3.67
N GLU A 488 -2.49 29.14 -2.97
CA GLU A 488 -2.28 30.49 -3.51
C GLU A 488 -1.52 31.35 -2.51
N LEU A 489 -0.71 32.26 -3.04
CA LEU A 489 -0.08 33.36 -2.34
C LEU A 489 -0.46 34.66 -3.07
N ASN A 490 -0.45 35.79 -2.35
CA ASN A 490 -0.72 37.10 -2.93
C ASN A 490 0.14 37.38 -4.18
N ASP A 491 -0.44 38.03 -5.19
CA ASP A 491 0.13 38.29 -6.51
C ASP A 491 1.10 39.50 -6.57
N GLY A 492 1.53 40.01 -5.42
CA GLY A 492 2.34 41.23 -5.35
C GLY A 492 3.86 41.05 -5.36
N TYR A 493 4.39 39.83 -5.20
CA TYR A 493 5.83 39.59 -5.05
C TYR A 493 6.56 39.48 -6.39
N GLU A 494 7.86 39.80 -6.40
CA GLU A 494 8.65 39.76 -7.63
C GLU A 494 9.02 38.33 -8.03
N THR A 495 9.23 37.44 -7.05
CA THR A 495 9.49 36.02 -7.31
C THR A 495 8.76 35.13 -6.32
N TYR A 496 8.47 33.90 -6.77
CA TYR A 496 7.89 32.83 -5.98
C TYR A 496 8.71 31.57 -6.22
N GLN A 497 8.88 30.76 -5.16
CA GLN A 497 9.40 29.41 -5.28
C GLN A 497 8.72 28.53 -4.24
N TRP A 498 7.95 27.54 -4.68
CA TRP A 498 7.28 26.60 -3.78
C TRP A 498 8.22 25.48 -3.34
N PHE A 499 8.01 25.00 -2.11
CA PHE A 499 8.73 23.91 -1.49
C PHE A 499 7.74 22.89 -0.94
N ARG A 500 8.10 21.60 -1.00
CA ARG A 500 7.44 20.51 -0.29
C ARG A 500 8.46 19.87 0.64
N ASP A 501 8.15 19.82 1.93
CA ASP A 501 9.00 19.26 2.98
C ASP A 501 10.42 19.85 2.98
N GLY A 502 10.52 21.16 2.69
CA GLY A 502 11.78 21.90 2.61
C GLY A 502 12.54 21.76 1.28
N VAL A 503 12.06 20.95 0.34
CA VAL A 503 12.69 20.74 -0.98
C VAL A 503 11.97 21.58 -2.04
N ALA A 504 12.74 22.32 -2.86
CA ALA A 504 12.18 23.16 -3.92
C ALA A 504 11.45 22.30 -4.96
N ILE A 505 10.24 22.71 -5.31
CA ILE A 505 9.43 22.08 -6.35
C ILE A 505 9.84 22.71 -7.68
N SER A 506 10.45 21.91 -8.55
CA SER A 506 10.97 22.39 -9.84
C SER A 506 9.87 23.03 -10.69
N GLY A 507 10.10 24.27 -11.15
CA GLY A 507 9.18 25.03 -12.01
C GLY A 507 7.97 25.65 -11.29
N ALA A 508 7.80 25.42 -9.99
CA ALA A 508 6.73 26.04 -9.22
C ALA A 508 7.10 27.47 -8.81
N THR A 509 7.03 28.41 -9.76
CA THR A 509 7.38 29.83 -9.57
C THR A 509 6.21 30.79 -9.77
N SER A 510 4.99 30.26 -9.80
CA SER A 510 3.75 31.04 -9.84
C SER A 510 3.31 31.42 -8.42
N ASN A 511 2.43 32.42 -8.30
CA ASN A 511 1.76 32.74 -7.05
C ASN A 511 0.73 31.67 -6.64
N THR A 512 0.42 30.71 -7.51
CA THR A 512 -0.42 29.52 -7.21
C THR A 512 0.33 28.22 -7.43
N TYR A 513 -0.09 27.16 -6.75
CA TYR A 513 0.42 25.81 -6.93
C TYR A 513 -0.66 24.77 -6.64
N THR A 514 -0.72 23.69 -7.42
CA THR A 514 -1.65 22.57 -7.22
C THR A 514 -0.88 21.36 -6.66
N PRO A 515 -0.88 21.13 -5.34
CA PRO A 515 -0.31 19.93 -4.75
C PRO A 515 -0.81 18.63 -5.39
N THR A 516 0.13 17.73 -5.65
CA THR A 516 -0.15 16.35 -6.10
C THR A 516 0.07 15.31 -5.00
N GLN A 517 0.72 15.72 -3.89
CA GLN A 517 1.05 14.87 -2.76
C GLN A 517 0.77 15.63 -1.45
N SER A 518 0.42 14.90 -0.39
CA SER A 518 0.37 15.45 0.96
C SER A 518 1.79 15.85 1.42
N GLY A 519 1.87 16.77 2.38
CA GLY A 519 3.15 17.26 2.90
C GLY A 519 3.07 18.68 3.44
N ASN A 520 4.22 19.16 3.93
CA ASN A 520 4.41 20.52 4.39
C ASN A 520 4.78 21.42 3.22
N TYR A 521 3.94 22.37 2.86
CA TYR A 521 4.19 23.32 1.79
C TYR A 521 4.64 24.66 2.34
N THR A 522 5.68 25.25 1.74
CA THR A 522 6.08 26.64 1.97
C THR A 522 6.36 27.30 0.64
N VAL A 523 6.36 28.63 0.59
CA VAL A 523 6.80 29.39 -0.58
C VAL A 523 7.78 30.46 -0.14
N LYS A 524 8.87 30.63 -0.89
CA LYS A 524 9.84 31.69 -0.67
C LYS A 524 9.57 32.81 -1.67
N VAL A 525 9.53 34.04 -1.19
CA VAL A 525 9.27 35.22 -2.01
C VAL A 525 10.34 36.29 -1.84
N THR A 526 10.47 37.12 -2.87
CA THR A 526 11.32 38.31 -2.87
C THR A 526 10.51 39.55 -3.23
N MET A 527 10.92 40.70 -2.68
CA MET A 527 10.34 41.99 -2.99
C MET A 527 11.40 43.07 -2.83
N GLY A 528 11.74 43.79 -3.91
CA GLY A 528 12.65 44.93 -3.86
C GLY A 528 13.97 44.58 -3.17
N THR A 529 14.37 45.40 -2.19
CA THR A 529 15.62 45.19 -1.42
C THR A 529 15.43 44.37 -0.15
N CYS A 530 14.22 43.84 0.12
CA CYS A 530 13.98 43.07 1.33
C CYS A 530 14.72 41.72 1.29
N PRO A 531 15.26 41.24 2.43
CA PRO A 531 15.70 39.85 2.53
C PRO A 531 14.56 38.89 2.14
N PRO A 532 14.82 37.82 1.37
CA PRO A 532 13.79 36.87 1.00
C PRO A 532 13.11 36.25 2.23
N VAL A 533 11.79 36.15 2.21
CA VAL A 533 10.99 35.57 3.30
C VAL A 533 10.34 34.28 2.84
N THR A 534 10.34 33.28 3.71
CA THR A 534 9.62 32.01 3.50
C THR A 534 8.35 32.01 4.34
N THR A 535 7.24 31.55 3.76
CA THR A 535 5.98 31.43 4.49
C THR A 535 6.07 30.43 5.64
N PRO A 536 5.18 30.53 6.65
CA PRO A 536 4.90 29.41 7.54
C PRO A 536 4.48 28.16 6.76
N ILE A 537 4.60 27.01 7.41
CA ILE A 537 4.23 25.71 6.84
C ILE A 537 2.70 25.62 6.66
N TYR A 538 2.27 25.29 5.45
CA TYR A 538 0.90 24.87 5.13
C TYR A 538 0.85 23.34 4.97
N LYS A 539 0.14 22.65 5.87
CA LYS A 539 -0.05 21.19 5.79
C LYS A 539 -1.13 20.84 4.77
N VAL A 540 -0.78 20.07 3.75
CA VAL A 540 -1.74 19.51 2.79
C VAL A 540 -1.99 18.05 3.08
N GLN A 541 -3.27 17.67 3.24
CA GLN A 541 -3.72 16.31 3.52
C GLN A 541 -4.17 15.58 2.25
N THR A 542 -4.18 14.24 2.27
CA THR A 542 -4.80 13.40 1.24
C THR A 542 -6.31 13.30 1.49
N CYS A 543 -7.12 13.34 0.43
CA CYS A 543 -8.56 13.14 0.56
C CYS A 543 -8.90 11.70 0.98
N LEU A 544 -10.06 11.52 1.63
CA LEU A 544 -10.61 10.20 1.93
C LEU A 544 -10.74 9.41 0.63
N LYS A 545 -9.99 8.31 0.52
CA LYS A 545 -10.07 7.44 -0.65
C LYS A 545 -11.31 6.57 -0.53
N LEU A 546 -12.13 6.55 -1.58
CA LEU A 546 -13.28 5.65 -1.70
C LEU A 546 -12.92 4.53 -2.66
N THR A 547 -13.09 3.28 -2.23
CA THR A 547 -12.84 2.09 -3.08
C THR A 547 -13.95 1.07 -2.94
N THR A 548 -14.05 0.21 -3.96
CA THR A 548 -14.95 -0.94 -3.96
C THR A 548 -14.12 -2.20 -4.10
N GLN A 549 -14.36 -3.18 -3.23
CA GLN A 549 -13.71 -4.49 -3.26
C GLN A 549 -14.77 -5.58 -3.34
N LYS A 550 -14.42 -6.71 -3.94
CA LYS A 550 -15.30 -7.88 -4.07
C LYS A 550 -14.68 -9.08 -3.36
N LEU A 551 -15.47 -9.81 -2.57
CA LEU A 551 -15.00 -10.97 -1.83
C LEU A 551 -16.07 -12.06 -1.72
N ASN A 552 -15.70 -13.31 -1.92
CA ASN A 552 -16.60 -14.45 -1.67
C ASN A 552 -16.43 -14.96 -0.23
N ALA A 553 -17.53 -15.40 0.39
CA ALA A 553 -17.55 -16.02 1.71
C ALA A 553 -18.38 -17.32 1.69
N CYS A 554 -17.86 -18.42 2.26
CA CYS A 554 -18.62 -19.67 2.46
C CYS A 554 -18.76 -20.05 3.95
N SER A 555 -18.12 -19.27 4.83
CA SER A 555 -18.14 -19.39 6.29
C SER A 555 -17.74 -18.04 6.89
N THR A 556 -17.51 -18.01 8.21
CA THR A 556 -16.87 -16.88 8.87
C THR A 556 -15.59 -16.47 8.13
N LYS A 557 -15.43 -15.18 7.84
CA LYS A 557 -14.30 -14.61 7.09
C LYS A 557 -13.64 -13.49 7.90
N ILE A 558 -12.31 -13.53 7.96
CA ILE A 558 -11.51 -12.43 8.52
C ILE A 558 -11.06 -11.53 7.38
N ILE A 559 -11.44 -10.26 7.44
CA ILE A 559 -11.09 -9.21 6.50
C ILE A 559 -10.02 -8.34 7.16
N THR A 560 -8.84 -8.24 6.57
CA THR A 560 -7.78 -7.35 7.06
C THR A 560 -7.80 -6.07 6.23
N PRO A 561 -8.13 -4.91 6.82
CA PRO A 561 -8.02 -3.64 6.12
C PRO A 561 -6.61 -3.43 5.55
N ALA A 562 -6.53 -3.00 4.29
CA ALA A 562 -5.29 -2.72 3.60
C ALA A 562 -5.53 -1.58 2.59
N PHE A 563 -4.59 -0.64 2.52
CA PHE A 563 -4.67 0.46 1.58
C PHE A 563 -4.51 -0.01 0.14
N THR A 564 -5.28 0.58 -0.77
CA THR A 564 -5.17 0.30 -2.21
C THR A 564 -4.07 1.08 -2.90
N SER A 565 -3.67 2.22 -2.33
CA SER A 565 -2.70 3.15 -2.96
C SER A 565 -1.74 3.84 -1.99
N SER A 566 -2.01 3.84 -0.69
CA SER A 566 -1.10 4.38 0.33
C SER A 566 -0.10 3.33 0.79
N THR A 567 1.11 3.76 1.14
CA THR A 567 2.15 2.93 1.76
C THR A 567 2.06 2.92 3.29
N GLN A 568 1.11 3.63 3.89
CA GLN A 568 0.91 3.64 5.35
C GLN A 568 0.40 2.29 5.84
N THR A 569 0.68 1.99 7.11
CA THR A 569 0.12 0.81 7.77
C THR A 569 -1.22 1.17 8.41
N PRO A 570 -2.32 0.45 8.14
CA PRO A 570 -3.60 0.66 8.82
C PRO A 570 -3.46 0.55 10.34
N VAL A 571 -4.02 1.52 11.07
CA VAL A 571 -4.01 1.54 12.54
C VAL A 571 -5.26 0.86 13.08
N PRO A 572 -5.15 -0.22 13.87
CA PRO A 572 -6.29 -1.00 14.36
C PRO A 572 -7.41 -0.21 15.03
N SER A 573 -7.07 0.77 15.87
CA SER A 573 -8.04 1.59 16.62
C SER A 573 -8.85 2.56 15.73
N THR A 574 -8.46 2.74 14.47
CA THR A 574 -9.16 3.62 13.51
C THR A 574 -10.19 2.89 12.67
N VAL A 575 -10.22 1.55 12.74
CA VAL A 575 -11.13 0.74 11.94
C VAL A 575 -12.54 0.91 12.47
N THR A 576 -13.48 1.23 11.57
CA THR A 576 -14.89 1.46 11.89
C THR A 576 -15.77 0.84 10.80
N ILE A 577 -16.89 0.24 11.21
CA ILE A 577 -17.93 -0.23 10.28
C ILE A 577 -18.95 0.90 10.14
N ILE A 578 -19.01 1.50 8.95
CA ILE A 578 -19.93 2.58 8.60
C ILE A 578 -21.31 2.03 8.22
N THR A 579 -21.33 0.91 7.48
CA THR A 579 -22.56 0.20 7.12
C THR A 579 -22.37 -1.28 7.40
N PRO A 580 -23.10 -1.85 8.39
CA PRO A 580 -23.03 -3.27 8.68
C PRO A 580 -23.70 -4.11 7.58
N PRO A 581 -23.35 -5.40 7.48
CA PRO A 581 -24.02 -6.33 6.56
C PRO A 581 -25.47 -6.57 6.94
N THR A 582 -26.29 -6.95 5.95
CA THR A 582 -27.72 -7.24 6.16
C THR A 582 -28.01 -8.74 6.16
N LYS A 583 -27.07 -9.56 5.68
CA LYS A 583 -27.21 -11.02 5.54
C LYS A 583 -26.13 -11.78 6.32
N GLY A 584 -25.53 -11.11 7.30
CA GLY A 584 -24.58 -11.64 8.26
C GLY A 584 -24.33 -10.63 9.38
N THR A 585 -23.35 -10.91 10.22
CA THR A 585 -22.83 -9.98 11.24
C THR A 585 -21.38 -9.62 10.93
N ALA A 586 -20.96 -8.40 11.29
CA ALA A 586 -19.58 -7.97 11.17
C ALA A 586 -19.11 -7.36 12.49
N THR A 587 -17.98 -7.82 13.03
CA THR A 587 -17.38 -7.33 14.27
C THR A 587 -15.91 -6.98 14.07
N ILE A 588 -15.45 -5.93 14.74
CA ILE A 588 -14.05 -5.48 14.65
C ILE A 588 -13.25 -6.17 15.76
N ASN A 589 -12.16 -6.83 15.39
CA ASN A 589 -11.25 -7.49 16.31
C ASN A 589 -10.23 -6.49 16.90
N ALA A 590 -9.61 -6.83 18.04
CA ALA A 590 -8.62 -5.97 18.69
C ALA A 590 -7.42 -5.59 17.80
N ASN A 591 -7.09 -6.43 16.82
CA ASN A 591 -6.03 -6.18 15.84
C ASN A 591 -6.48 -5.38 14.60
N GLY A 592 -7.73 -4.88 14.56
CA GLY A 592 -8.27 -4.07 13.46
C GLY A 592 -8.82 -4.88 12.29
N SER A 593 -8.70 -6.21 12.30
CA SER A 593 -9.41 -7.04 11.31
C SER A 593 -10.91 -7.08 11.58
N ILE A 594 -11.72 -7.33 10.55
CA ILE A 594 -13.17 -7.43 10.62
C ILE A 594 -13.56 -8.90 10.45
N THR A 595 -14.24 -9.46 11.45
CA THR A 595 -14.84 -10.80 11.38
C THR A 595 -16.24 -10.67 10.78
N TYR A 596 -16.43 -11.17 9.56
CA TYR A 596 -17.74 -11.32 8.94
C TYR A 596 -18.28 -12.74 9.16
N ASN A 597 -19.50 -12.88 9.68
CA ASN A 597 -20.17 -14.15 9.85
C ASN A 597 -21.51 -14.15 9.08
N PRO A 598 -21.62 -14.87 7.95
CA PRO A 598 -22.87 -14.93 7.19
C PRO A 598 -23.98 -15.60 8.00
N ASN A 599 -25.23 -15.21 7.76
CA ASN A 599 -26.39 -15.85 8.39
C ASN A 599 -26.47 -17.32 7.95
N PRO A 600 -26.74 -18.26 8.89
CA PRO A 600 -26.87 -19.67 8.54
C PRO A 600 -27.86 -19.90 7.39
N GLY A 601 -27.43 -20.61 6.35
CA GLY A 601 -28.25 -20.97 5.19
C GLY A 601 -28.46 -19.87 4.14
N TYR A 602 -27.95 -18.65 4.34
CA TYR A 602 -28.03 -17.60 3.33
C TYR A 602 -26.99 -17.81 2.22
N LEU A 603 -27.41 -17.68 0.96
CA LEU A 603 -26.56 -17.65 -0.23
C LEU A 603 -26.92 -16.41 -1.05
N GLY A 604 -25.93 -15.70 -1.59
CA GLY A 604 -26.14 -14.49 -2.37
C GLY A 604 -25.34 -13.27 -1.87
N PRO A 605 -25.60 -12.08 -2.43
CA PRO A 605 -24.81 -10.89 -2.16
C PRO A 605 -25.08 -10.29 -0.77
N ASP A 606 -24.03 -9.77 -0.15
CA ASP A 606 -24.08 -8.96 1.07
C ASP A 606 -23.12 -7.78 0.95
N LYS A 607 -23.16 -6.81 1.87
CA LYS A 607 -22.34 -5.60 1.76
C LYS A 607 -21.85 -5.12 3.13
N ILE A 608 -20.56 -4.81 3.23
CA ILE A 608 -19.98 -4.09 4.38
C ILE A 608 -19.36 -2.80 3.87
N VAL A 609 -19.61 -1.68 4.54
CA VAL A 609 -18.84 -0.45 4.32
C VAL A 609 -18.03 -0.19 5.57
N TYR A 610 -16.70 -0.16 5.44
CA TYR A 610 -15.80 0.11 6.56
C TYR A 610 -14.77 1.17 6.21
N LYS A 611 -14.28 1.88 7.22
CA LYS A 611 -13.28 2.95 7.11
C LYS A 611 -12.11 2.67 8.04
N PHE A 612 -10.89 2.98 7.60
CA PHE A 612 -9.68 2.89 8.40
C PHE A 612 -8.67 3.96 7.98
N CYS A 613 -7.70 4.25 8.84
CA CYS A 613 -6.68 5.27 8.64
C CYS A 613 -5.27 4.73 8.93
N GLY A 614 -4.27 5.40 8.35
CA GLY A 614 -2.86 5.02 8.42
C GLY A 614 -2.16 5.50 9.68
N ASN A 615 -0.89 5.16 9.79
CA ASN A 615 -0.06 5.38 10.97
C ASN A 615 0.74 6.69 10.94
N ASN A 616 0.64 7.51 9.90
CA ASN A 616 1.33 8.79 9.86
C ASN A 616 0.55 9.83 10.72
N PRO A 617 1.15 10.40 11.77
CA PRO A 617 0.47 11.33 12.67
C PRO A 617 0.23 12.72 12.06
N ASP A 618 1.06 13.13 11.09
CA ASP A 618 0.99 14.46 10.48
C ASP A 618 0.20 14.47 9.16
N PHE A 619 0.28 13.38 8.40
CA PHE A 619 -0.34 13.21 7.09
C PHE A 619 -1.08 11.88 7.01
N THR A 620 -2.12 11.72 7.80
CA THR A 620 -2.87 10.46 7.89
C THR A 620 -3.67 10.22 6.62
N ASP A 621 -3.37 9.13 5.91
CA ASP A 621 -4.22 8.67 4.81
C ASP A 621 -5.39 7.86 5.39
N CYS A 622 -6.59 8.07 4.87
CA CYS A 622 -7.77 7.27 5.24
C CYS A 622 -8.44 6.71 4.00
N GLU A 623 -8.98 5.50 4.13
CA GLU A 623 -9.70 4.81 3.07
C GLU A 623 -11.03 4.27 3.60
N GLN A 624 -12.09 4.44 2.80
CA GLN A 624 -13.40 3.83 3.02
C GLN A 624 -13.66 2.84 1.88
N VAL A 625 -13.85 1.59 2.28
CA VAL A 625 -14.03 0.46 1.37
C VAL A 625 -15.50 0.05 1.40
N THR A 626 -16.11 0.03 0.22
CA THR A 626 -17.36 -0.70 -0.02
C THR A 626 -17.00 -2.12 -0.39
N LEU A 627 -17.15 -3.04 0.56
CA LEU A 627 -16.91 -4.47 0.35
C LEU A 627 -18.19 -5.16 -0.08
N GLU A 628 -18.26 -5.55 -1.34
CA GLU A 628 -19.30 -6.39 -1.91
C GLU A 628 -18.96 -7.86 -1.64
N LEU A 629 -19.76 -8.48 -0.79
CA LEU A 629 -19.62 -9.90 -0.41
C LEU A 629 -20.55 -10.75 -1.26
N THR A 630 -20.14 -11.97 -1.60
CA THR A 630 -21.05 -12.99 -2.13
C THR A 630 -20.92 -14.26 -1.31
N VAL A 631 -22.01 -14.65 -0.63
CA VAL A 631 -22.08 -15.88 0.14
C VAL A 631 -22.35 -17.06 -0.81
N VAL A 632 -21.38 -17.95 -0.92
CA VAL A 632 -21.42 -19.11 -1.84
C VAL A 632 -21.52 -20.41 -1.04
N PRO A 633 -22.18 -21.46 -1.59
CA PRO A 633 -22.17 -22.77 -0.94
C PRO A 633 -20.73 -23.31 -0.88
N PHE A 634 -20.46 -24.27 -0.01
CA PHE A 634 -19.25 -25.11 -0.04
C PHE A 634 -19.65 -26.54 0.31
N THR A 635 -19.84 -27.35 -0.72
CA THR A 635 -20.32 -28.73 -0.57
C THR A 635 -19.20 -29.72 -0.92
N ILE A 636 -18.98 -30.66 -0.01
CA ILE A 636 -18.05 -31.79 -0.17
C ILE A 636 -18.87 -33.08 -0.15
N LYS A 637 -18.46 -34.06 -0.96
CA LYS A 637 -19.11 -35.39 -1.05
C LYS A 637 -18.09 -36.51 -0.81
N ASP A 638 -18.57 -37.60 -0.23
CA ASP A 638 -17.79 -38.84 -0.14
C ASP A 638 -17.51 -39.41 -1.53
N ALA A 639 -16.37 -40.06 -1.70
CA ALA A 639 -15.95 -40.63 -2.98
C ALA A 639 -15.52 -42.10 -2.86
N LYS A 640 -15.49 -42.78 -4.00
CA LYS A 640 -15.02 -44.15 -4.14
C LYS A 640 -14.04 -44.23 -5.29
N ILE A 641 -12.90 -44.88 -5.07
CA ILE A 641 -11.89 -45.12 -6.10
C ILE A 641 -11.46 -46.59 -6.13
N ASN A 642 -11.14 -47.08 -7.32
CA ASN A 642 -10.75 -48.46 -7.55
C ASN A 642 -9.28 -48.51 -7.98
N ALA A 643 -8.56 -49.56 -7.60
CA ALA A 643 -7.19 -49.80 -8.06
C ALA A 643 -6.96 -51.29 -8.32
N CYS A 644 -6.17 -51.60 -9.35
CA CYS A 644 -5.82 -52.97 -9.70
C CYS A 644 -4.88 -53.57 -8.67
N TRP A 645 -5.13 -54.82 -8.30
CA TRP A 645 -4.29 -55.59 -7.39
C TRP A 645 -3.71 -56.81 -8.13
N TYR A 646 -2.45 -56.71 -8.55
CA TYR A 646 -1.75 -57.74 -9.30
C TYR A 646 -1.28 -58.89 -8.39
N ASP A 647 -1.03 -60.06 -8.97
CA ASP A 647 -0.67 -61.30 -8.25
C ASP A 647 0.65 -61.23 -7.50
N VAL A 648 1.59 -60.42 -7.98
CA VAL A 648 2.93 -60.25 -7.42
C VAL A 648 3.00 -59.18 -6.32
N ASP A 649 1.96 -58.38 -6.14
CA ASP A 649 1.99 -57.24 -5.22
C ASP A 649 1.28 -57.54 -3.90
N PRO A 650 1.83 -57.12 -2.74
CA PRO A 650 1.17 -57.28 -1.44
C PRO A 650 -0.04 -56.34 -1.25
N TYR A 651 -0.17 -55.30 -2.09
CA TYR A 651 -1.21 -54.26 -2.00
C TYR A 651 -1.72 -53.81 -3.38
N ALA A 652 -2.88 -53.17 -3.41
CA ALA A 652 -3.26 -52.30 -4.53
C ALA A 652 -2.72 -50.88 -4.29
N TYR A 653 -2.30 -50.20 -5.35
CA TYR A 653 -1.80 -48.83 -5.28
C TYR A 653 -2.85 -47.84 -5.79
N PHE A 654 -3.35 -46.99 -4.90
CA PHE A 654 -4.40 -46.01 -5.19
C PHE A 654 -3.83 -44.62 -5.45
N ASP A 655 -4.38 -43.92 -6.45
CA ASP A 655 -4.20 -42.47 -6.60
C ASP A 655 -5.37 -41.74 -5.93
N LEU A 656 -5.16 -41.31 -4.69
CA LEU A 656 -6.15 -40.59 -3.88
C LEU A 656 -6.53 -39.22 -4.49
N THR A 657 -5.73 -38.70 -5.42
CA THR A 657 -6.00 -37.39 -6.06
C THR A 657 -7.13 -37.46 -7.10
N THR A 658 -7.44 -38.66 -7.59
CA THR A 658 -8.53 -38.91 -8.54
C THR A 658 -9.93 -38.92 -7.90
N ALA A 659 -10.02 -38.98 -6.56
CA ALA A 659 -11.28 -38.98 -5.85
C ALA A 659 -12.05 -37.66 -6.05
N ASN A 660 -13.23 -37.74 -6.69
CA ASN A 660 -14.12 -36.59 -6.89
C ASN A 660 -14.91 -36.24 -5.62
N VAL A 661 -14.22 -35.64 -4.66
CA VAL A 661 -14.80 -35.20 -3.37
C VAL A 661 -15.39 -33.79 -3.42
N THR A 662 -15.14 -33.02 -4.49
CA THR A 662 -15.63 -31.65 -4.65
C THR A 662 -15.58 -31.22 -6.11
N ASP A 663 -16.54 -30.40 -6.52
CA ASP A 663 -16.60 -29.82 -7.87
C ASP A 663 -15.93 -28.43 -7.94
N TYR A 664 -15.31 -27.95 -6.85
CA TYR A 664 -14.58 -26.67 -6.79
C TYR A 664 -13.19 -26.81 -7.43
N ALA A 665 -12.90 -25.94 -8.41
CA ALA A 665 -11.69 -26.01 -9.23
C ALA A 665 -10.38 -25.73 -8.47
N SER A 666 -10.40 -24.86 -7.45
CA SER A 666 -9.20 -24.42 -6.73
C SER A 666 -9.26 -24.78 -5.24
N VAL A 667 -8.79 -25.98 -4.91
CA VAL A 667 -8.75 -26.49 -3.52
C VAL A 667 -7.41 -27.14 -3.18
N VAL A 668 -7.02 -27.05 -1.92
CA VAL A 668 -5.92 -27.83 -1.32
C VAL A 668 -6.51 -29.07 -0.67
N LYS A 669 -5.99 -30.25 -1.00
CA LYS A 669 -6.41 -31.54 -0.43
C LYS A 669 -5.27 -32.14 0.42
N LYS A 670 -5.58 -32.54 1.65
CA LYS A 670 -4.68 -33.30 2.53
C LYS A 670 -5.32 -34.62 2.93
N TYR A 671 -4.56 -35.71 2.92
CA TYR A 671 -5.08 -37.08 3.07
C TYR A 671 -4.60 -37.73 4.36
N TYR A 672 -5.46 -38.51 5.02
CA TYR A 672 -5.20 -39.13 6.30
C TYR A 672 -5.79 -40.54 6.37
N ARG A 673 -5.13 -41.46 7.08
CA ARG A 673 -5.62 -42.83 7.26
C ARG A 673 -6.83 -42.93 8.19
N THR A 674 -6.91 -42.05 9.20
CA THR A 674 -7.99 -42.05 10.19
C THR A 674 -8.63 -40.67 10.33
N LEU A 675 -9.88 -40.64 10.79
CA LEU A 675 -10.57 -39.38 11.09
C LEU A 675 -9.92 -38.62 12.26
N ASN A 676 -9.30 -39.35 13.20
CA ASN A 676 -8.60 -38.77 14.34
C ASN A 676 -7.33 -38.04 13.91
N ASP A 677 -6.50 -38.67 13.07
CA ASP A 677 -5.30 -38.05 12.48
C ASP A 677 -5.65 -36.78 11.71
N LEU A 678 -6.74 -36.83 10.91
CA LEU A 678 -7.25 -35.66 10.19
C LEU A 678 -7.64 -34.53 11.15
N SER A 679 -8.38 -34.86 12.21
CA SER A 679 -8.89 -33.87 13.18
C SER A 679 -7.76 -33.20 13.97
N MET A 680 -6.70 -33.95 14.27
CA MET A 680 -5.50 -33.45 14.94
C MET A 680 -4.45 -32.84 13.98
N GLY A 681 -4.59 -33.05 12.67
CA GLY A 681 -3.65 -32.56 11.66
C GLY A 681 -2.28 -33.26 11.66
N VAL A 682 -2.22 -34.51 12.11
CA VAL A 682 -0.98 -35.31 12.24
C VAL A 682 -0.98 -36.50 11.27
N ASN A 683 0.17 -37.12 11.03
CA ASN A 683 0.29 -38.34 10.20
C ASN A 683 -0.31 -38.22 8.77
N GLU A 684 -0.07 -37.08 8.11
CA GLU A 684 -0.52 -36.84 6.73
C GLU A 684 0.08 -37.86 5.75
N ILE A 685 -0.72 -38.36 4.83
CA ILE A 685 -0.27 -39.23 3.72
C ILE A 685 0.47 -38.37 2.71
N THR A 686 1.80 -38.47 2.69
CA THR A 686 2.68 -37.64 1.85
C THR A 686 2.84 -38.13 0.41
N THR A 687 2.42 -39.37 0.11
CA THR A 687 2.49 -39.97 -1.24
C THR A 687 1.09 -40.36 -1.77
N PRO A 688 0.16 -39.40 -1.95
CA PRO A 688 -1.24 -39.69 -2.25
C PRO A 688 -1.48 -40.28 -3.65
N LYS A 689 -0.56 -40.10 -4.60
CA LYS A 689 -0.68 -40.66 -5.97
C LYS A 689 -0.37 -42.16 -6.05
N ASN A 690 0.30 -42.71 -5.04
CA ASN A 690 0.77 -44.09 -5.04
C ASN A 690 0.61 -44.69 -3.63
N PHE A 691 -0.62 -44.69 -3.12
CA PHE A 691 -0.91 -45.12 -1.76
C PHE A 691 -1.17 -46.63 -1.70
N PRO A 692 -0.31 -47.43 -1.01
CA PRO A 692 -0.51 -48.87 -0.88
C PRO A 692 -1.61 -49.21 0.13
N SER A 693 -2.58 -50.03 -0.26
CA SER A 693 -3.65 -50.51 0.63
C SER A 693 -4.25 -51.84 0.15
N THR A 694 -4.72 -52.66 1.10
CA THR A 694 -5.58 -53.84 0.84
C THR A 694 -7.07 -53.48 0.73
N GLY A 695 -7.40 -52.19 0.61
CA GLY A 695 -8.76 -51.65 0.70
C GLY A 695 -9.05 -51.00 2.05
N GLY A 696 -10.22 -50.36 2.16
CA GLY A 696 -10.66 -49.68 3.37
C GLY A 696 -11.03 -48.22 3.11
N THR A 697 -10.95 -47.37 4.15
CA THR A 697 -11.35 -45.96 4.07
C THR A 697 -10.18 -45.05 4.43
N VAL A 698 -9.98 -44.01 3.63
CA VAL A 698 -9.11 -42.87 3.98
C VAL A 698 -9.94 -41.59 4.01
N TYR A 699 -9.42 -40.54 4.64
CA TYR A 699 -10.12 -39.27 4.81
C TYR A 699 -9.35 -38.15 4.12
N VAL A 700 -10.08 -37.20 3.54
CA VAL A 700 -9.50 -36.02 2.91
C VAL A 700 -10.05 -34.76 3.56
N LYS A 701 -9.14 -33.84 3.92
CA LYS A 701 -9.45 -32.47 4.31
C LYS A 701 -9.30 -31.58 3.09
N VAL A 702 -10.39 -30.97 2.66
CA VAL A 702 -10.44 -30.05 1.51
C VAL A 702 -10.48 -28.62 2.04
N THR A 703 -9.59 -27.77 1.56
CA THR A 703 -9.52 -26.35 1.92
C THR A 703 -9.61 -25.51 0.65
N THR A 704 -10.58 -24.60 0.55
CA THR A 704 -10.68 -23.68 -0.59
C THR A 704 -9.66 -22.54 -0.48
N THR A 705 -9.42 -21.82 -1.58
CA THR A 705 -8.66 -20.56 -1.60
C THR A 705 -9.22 -19.51 -0.65
N GLU A 706 -10.52 -19.56 -0.37
CA GLU A 706 -11.23 -18.65 0.52
C GLU A 706 -11.11 -19.06 2.01
N GLY A 707 -10.52 -20.22 2.31
CA GLY A 707 -10.29 -20.72 3.67
C GLY A 707 -11.38 -21.62 4.25
N CYS A 708 -12.36 -22.03 3.45
CA CYS A 708 -13.41 -22.95 3.88
C CYS A 708 -12.86 -24.37 3.95
N THR A 709 -13.10 -25.08 5.06
CA THR A 709 -12.62 -26.45 5.26
C THR A 709 -13.76 -27.42 5.51
N ALA A 710 -13.74 -28.56 4.84
CA ALA A 710 -14.64 -29.68 5.11
C ALA A 710 -13.93 -31.00 4.77
N ASN A 711 -14.47 -32.09 5.32
CA ASN A 711 -13.87 -33.41 5.26
C ASN A 711 -14.78 -34.37 4.51
N ALA A 712 -14.20 -35.29 3.74
CA ALA A 712 -14.90 -36.39 3.09
C ALA A 712 -14.19 -37.73 3.35
N LYS A 713 -14.93 -38.83 3.21
CA LYS A 713 -14.37 -40.18 3.18
C LYS A 713 -14.12 -40.62 1.73
N ILE A 714 -13.04 -41.37 1.54
CA ILE A 714 -12.69 -42.01 0.27
C ILE A 714 -12.62 -43.53 0.52
N GLU A 715 -13.56 -44.26 -0.07
CA GLU A 715 -13.57 -45.73 -0.07
C GLU A 715 -12.56 -46.25 -1.12
N LEU A 716 -11.66 -47.13 -0.67
CA LEU A 716 -10.62 -47.78 -1.47
C LEU A 716 -11.04 -49.21 -1.76
N VAL A 717 -11.27 -49.53 -3.03
CA VAL A 717 -11.67 -50.87 -3.46
C VAL A 717 -10.60 -51.51 -4.35
N PRO A 718 -9.89 -52.55 -3.86
CA PRO A 718 -8.92 -53.26 -4.66
C PRO A 718 -9.63 -54.21 -5.64
N LEU A 719 -9.17 -54.25 -6.88
CA LEU A 719 -9.68 -55.11 -7.95
C LEU A 719 -8.64 -56.19 -8.25
N PRO A 720 -8.79 -57.42 -7.72
CA PRO A 720 -7.80 -58.48 -7.91
C PRO A 720 -7.75 -58.97 -9.36
N ILE A 721 -6.54 -59.10 -9.89
CA ILE A 721 -6.26 -59.78 -11.16
C ILE A 721 -5.06 -60.73 -10.97
N ARG A 722 -5.16 -61.95 -11.49
CA ARG A 722 -4.18 -63.03 -11.30
C ARG A 722 -3.78 -63.65 -12.64
N LYS A 723 -2.57 -64.19 -12.76
CA LYS A 723 -2.15 -64.98 -13.92
C LYS A 723 -3.04 -66.20 -14.10
N SER A 724 -3.20 -66.64 -15.34
CA SER A 724 -3.84 -67.89 -15.68
C SER A 724 -3.01 -69.05 -15.13
N PRO A 725 -3.58 -69.92 -14.28
CA PRO A 725 -2.88 -71.07 -13.73
C PRO A 725 -2.64 -72.18 -14.75
N ILE A 726 -3.34 -72.17 -15.89
CA ILE A 726 -3.25 -73.24 -16.90
C ILE A 726 -2.33 -72.88 -18.08
N LEU A 727 -2.01 -71.60 -18.27
CA LEU A 727 -1.14 -71.17 -19.35
C LEU A 727 0.34 -71.42 -19.00
N VAL A 728 0.86 -72.56 -19.45
CA VAL A 728 2.23 -73.05 -19.20
C VAL A 728 2.95 -73.44 -20.50
N ASP A 729 4.28 -73.48 -20.46
CA ASP A 729 5.14 -73.83 -21.60
C ASP A 729 4.78 -75.20 -22.23
N GLN A 730 4.86 -75.30 -23.56
CA GLN A 730 4.54 -76.50 -24.36
C GLN A 730 5.75 -77.01 -25.17
N TYR A 731 5.80 -78.31 -25.47
CA TYR A 731 6.88 -78.96 -26.25
C TYR A 731 6.32 -79.73 -27.46
N ILE A 732 6.89 -79.55 -28.66
CA ILE A 732 6.41 -80.11 -29.93
C ILE A 732 7.55 -80.59 -30.88
N CYS A 733 7.29 -81.50 -31.82
CA CYS A 733 8.23 -81.86 -32.92
C CYS A 733 8.47 -80.64 -33.84
N MET A 734 9.58 -80.63 -34.62
CA MET A 734 10.06 -79.46 -35.39
C MET A 734 8.99 -78.75 -36.25
N ASP A 735 8.12 -79.51 -36.90
CA ASP A 735 7.07 -79.00 -37.80
C ASP A 735 5.66 -79.15 -37.22
N ALA A 736 5.55 -79.62 -35.97
CA ALA A 736 4.27 -79.72 -35.30
C ALA A 736 3.76 -78.34 -34.89
N LYS A 737 2.46 -78.27 -34.59
CA LYS A 737 1.80 -77.09 -34.04
C LYS A 737 1.00 -77.50 -32.81
N THR A 738 0.85 -76.58 -31.86
CA THR A 738 0.03 -76.78 -30.66
C THR A 738 -0.94 -75.63 -30.46
N ASP A 739 -1.81 -75.77 -29.48
CA ASP A 739 -2.75 -74.74 -29.04
C ASP A 739 -2.33 -74.22 -27.66
N LEU A 740 -2.49 -72.92 -27.44
CA LEU A 740 -2.29 -72.29 -26.14
C LEU A 740 -3.62 -71.76 -25.63
N ASP A 741 -3.99 -72.06 -24.39
CA ASP A 741 -5.24 -71.60 -23.78
C ASP A 741 -4.95 -70.96 -22.41
N ALA A 742 -5.41 -69.73 -22.23
CA ALA A 742 -5.34 -69.01 -20.96
C ALA A 742 -6.54 -69.33 -20.04
N GLY A 743 -7.52 -70.11 -20.51
CA GLY A 743 -8.66 -70.57 -19.73
C GLY A 743 -9.72 -69.50 -19.51
N SER A 744 -10.84 -69.90 -18.89
CA SER A 744 -11.94 -69.01 -18.53
C SER A 744 -11.68 -68.30 -17.19
N GLY A 745 -12.30 -67.13 -16.99
CA GLY A 745 -12.21 -66.37 -15.72
C GLY A 745 -11.90 -64.89 -15.92
N TYR A 746 -11.42 -64.51 -17.10
CA TYR A 746 -11.12 -63.14 -17.50
C TYR A 746 -12.23 -62.57 -18.40
N ASP A 747 -12.41 -61.26 -18.33
CA ASP A 747 -13.42 -60.52 -19.09
C ASP A 747 -12.92 -60.19 -20.52
N SER A 748 -11.59 -60.20 -20.74
CA SER A 748 -10.99 -60.04 -22.06
C SER A 748 -9.63 -60.72 -22.18
N TYR A 749 -9.24 -61.02 -23.42
CA TYR A 749 -7.95 -61.60 -23.80
C TYR A 749 -7.41 -60.81 -25.00
N GLU A 750 -6.11 -60.56 -25.04
CA GLU A 750 -5.43 -60.01 -26.21
C GLU A 750 -4.05 -60.62 -26.37
N TRP A 751 -3.93 -61.51 -27.34
CA TRP A 751 -2.68 -62.19 -27.66
C TRP A 751 -1.78 -61.32 -28.51
N ASN A 752 -0.47 -61.53 -28.43
CA ASN A 752 0.51 -60.91 -29.32
C ASN A 752 0.34 -61.26 -30.81
N THR A 753 -0.49 -62.28 -31.10
CA THR A 753 -0.94 -62.63 -32.45
C THR A 753 -2.13 -61.81 -32.94
N GLY A 754 -2.71 -60.95 -32.09
CA GLY A 754 -3.93 -60.18 -32.33
C GLY A 754 -5.23 -60.90 -31.98
N ALA A 755 -5.19 -62.17 -31.58
CA ALA A 755 -6.39 -62.91 -31.19
C ALA A 755 -6.98 -62.39 -29.87
N LYS A 756 -8.32 -62.39 -29.77
CA LYS A 756 -9.06 -61.93 -28.59
C LYS A 756 -9.82 -63.03 -27.84
N THR A 757 -9.57 -64.28 -28.21
CA THR A 757 -10.16 -65.48 -27.61
C THR A 757 -9.32 -65.97 -26.43
N SER A 758 -9.89 -66.83 -25.56
CA SER A 758 -9.18 -67.39 -24.40
C SER A 758 -7.91 -68.16 -24.79
N GLY A 759 -7.88 -68.72 -25.99
CA GLY A 759 -6.71 -69.38 -26.54
C GLY A 759 -6.43 -69.04 -28.00
N ILE A 760 -5.25 -69.41 -28.46
CA ILE A 760 -4.78 -69.35 -29.84
C ILE A 760 -4.46 -70.76 -30.33
N ARG A 761 -4.76 -71.01 -31.61
CA ARG A 761 -4.65 -72.34 -32.22
C ARG A 761 -3.51 -72.39 -33.22
N ASN A 762 -2.98 -73.59 -33.46
CA ASN A 762 -2.00 -73.86 -34.53
C ASN A 762 -0.72 -73.00 -34.45
N VAL A 763 -0.17 -72.82 -33.26
CA VAL A 763 1.08 -72.09 -33.03
C VAL A 763 2.30 -73.00 -33.10
N GLY A 764 3.38 -72.52 -33.71
CA GLY A 764 4.66 -73.22 -33.81
C GLY A 764 5.61 -72.84 -32.66
N VAL A 765 6.87 -73.26 -32.76
CA VAL A 765 7.91 -72.89 -31.80
C VAL A 765 8.08 -71.37 -31.73
N GLY A 766 8.02 -70.79 -30.53
CA GLY A 766 8.03 -69.34 -30.34
C GLY A 766 7.66 -68.89 -28.93
N GLU A 767 7.75 -67.58 -28.70
CA GLU A 767 7.29 -66.92 -27.47
C GLU A 767 5.98 -66.18 -27.72
N TYR A 768 4.98 -66.44 -26.89
CA TYR A 768 3.64 -65.86 -26.98
C TYR A 768 3.30 -65.14 -25.68
N PHE A 769 2.47 -64.10 -25.76
CA PHE A 769 1.91 -63.47 -24.57
C PHE A 769 0.44 -63.13 -24.76
N VAL A 770 -0.30 -63.13 -23.65
CA VAL A 770 -1.69 -62.70 -23.57
C VAL A 770 -1.83 -61.59 -22.53
N ILE A 771 -2.59 -60.55 -22.87
CA ILE A 771 -3.07 -59.54 -21.94
C ILE A 771 -4.45 -59.99 -21.46
N LEU A 772 -4.54 -60.30 -20.18
CA LEU A 772 -5.77 -60.74 -19.51
C LEU A 772 -6.46 -59.54 -18.88
N GLY A 773 -7.74 -59.35 -19.16
CA GLY A 773 -8.56 -58.28 -18.57
C GLY A 773 -9.49 -58.81 -17.47
N LYS A 774 -9.59 -58.13 -16.33
CA LYS A 774 -10.59 -58.43 -15.29
C LYS A 774 -11.01 -57.17 -14.54
N ASN A 775 -12.30 -56.89 -14.44
CA ASN A 775 -12.87 -55.71 -13.77
C ASN A 775 -12.20 -54.38 -14.21
N GLY A 776 -11.79 -54.28 -15.48
CA GLY A 776 -11.08 -53.10 -16.01
C GLY A 776 -9.57 -53.05 -15.74
N CYS A 777 -9.00 -54.06 -15.07
CA CYS A 777 -7.56 -54.25 -14.88
C CYS A 777 -6.96 -55.15 -15.95
N PHE A 778 -5.68 -54.94 -16.30
CA PHE A 778 -5.01 -55.69 -17.38
C PHE A 778 -3.68 -56.28 -16.90
N LEU A 779 -3.45 -57.56 -17.15
CA LEU A 779 -2.25 -58.29 -16.73
C LEU A 779 -1.63 -59.04 -17.92
N LYS A 780 -0.35 -58.81 -18.19
CA LYS A 780 0.40 -59.52 -19.24
C LYS A 780 1.01 -60.82 -18.71
N GLN A 781 0.72 -61.94 -19.36
CA GLN A 781 1.35 -63.25 -19.08
C GLN A 781 2.03 -63.79 -20.34
N THR A 782 3.24 -64.35 -20.18
CA THR A 782 4.08 -64.87 -21.28
C THR A 782 4.23 -66.39 -21.17
N VAL A 783 4.28 -67.09 -22.30
CA VAL A 783 4.37 -68.55 -22.44
C VAL A 783 5.24 -68.95 -23.64
N LYS A 784 5.93 -70.09 -23.59
CA LYS A 784 6.83 -70.56 -24.67
C LYS A 784 6.42 -71.91 -25.25
N VAL A 785 6.55 -72.05 -26.57
CA VAL A 785 6.44 -73.32 -27.31
C VAL A 785 7.83 -73.71 -27.79
N LYS A 786 8.32 -74.91 -27.42
CA LYS A 786 9.72 -75.36 -27.61
C LYS A 786 9.82 -76.65 -28.46
N LYS A 787 10.94 -76.84 -29.18
CA LYS A 787 11.24 -78.06 -29.98
C LYS A 787 11.72 -79.21 -29.06
N VAL A 788 11.30 -80.45 -29.35
CA VAL A 788 11.88 -81.69 -28.75
C VAL A 788 13.19 -82.13 -29.44
N GLU A 789 14.02 -82.91 -28.73
CA GLU A 789 15.31 -83.44 -29.20
C GLU A 789 15.14 -84.83 -29.87
N ASP A 790 15.89 -85.15 -30.93
CA ASP A 790 15.74 -86.39 -31.73
C ASP A 790 16.58 -87.57 -31.15
N PRO A 791 16.14 -88.85 -31.25
CA PRO A 791 16.93 -90.02 -30.80
C PRO A 791 18.10 -90.35 -31.75
N VAL A 792 19.03 -91.24 -31.39
CA VAL A 792 20.13 -91.72 -32.25
C VAL A 792 20.44 -93.20 -31.98
N ILE A 793 20.86 -93.96 -33.00
CA ILE A 793 21.38 -95.34 -32.83
C ILE A 793 22.90 -95.26 -32.65
N GLU A 794 23.37 -95.64 -31.47
CA GLU A 794 24.79 -95.53 -31.06
C GLU A 794 25.63 -96.71 -31.55
N LYS A 795 25.14 -97.95 -31.35
CA LYS A 795 25.84 -99.18 -31.80
C LYS A 795 24.88 -100.35 -32.00
N ILE A 796 25.31 -101.32 -32.81
CA ILE A 796 24.59 -102.58 -33.05
C ILE A 796 25.53 -103.75 -32.82
N GLU A 797 25.17 -104.64 -31.90
CA GLU A 797 25.95 -105.82 -31.54
C GLU A 797 25.31 -107.07 -32.15
N ILE A 798 26.09 -107.91 -32.84
CA ILE A 798 25.56 -109.08 -33.54
C ILE A 798 26.24 -110.36 -33.04
N SER A 799 25.42 -111.35 -32.68
CA SER A 799 25.85 -112.68 -32.24
C SER A 799 25.00 -113.73 -32.96
N ASN A 800 25.64 -114.55 -33.81
CA ASN A 800 24.97 -115.47 -34.72
C ASN A 800 23.88 -114.76 -35.56
N ASN A 801 22.61 -115.13 -35.36
CA ASN A 801 21.46 -114.56 -36.06
C ASN A 801 20.68 -113.56 -35.18
N THR A 802 21.32 -112.98 -34.16
CA THR A 802 20.71 -112.04 -33.21
C THR A 802 21.43 -110.70 -33.22
N ALA A 803 20.70 -109.60 -33.35
CA ALA A 803 21.21 -108.24 -33.26
C ALA A 803 20.58 -107.47 -32.08
N THR A 804 21.41 -106.70 -31.36
CA THR A 804 20.98 -105.80 -30.27
C THR A 804 21.28 -104.35 -30.66
N VAL A 805 20.25 -103.51 -30.75
CA VAL A 805 20.35 -102.09 -31.12
C VAL A 805 20.45 -101.22 -29.87
N ILE A 806 21.40 -100.31 -29.79
CA ILE A 806 21.56 -99.44 -28.62
C ILE A 806 21.36 -97.99 -29.07
N ALA A 807 20.43 -97.29 -28.41
CA ALA A 807 20.01 -95.93 -28.75
C ALA A 807 20.17 -94.94 -27.59
N ALA A 808 20.37 -93.67 -27.91
CA ALA A 808 20.52 -92.54 -26.99
C ALA A 808 19.81 -91.28 -27.54
N GLY A 809 19.69 -90.20 -26.75
CA GLY A 809 19.01 -88.95 -27.18
C GLY A 809 17.47 -89.06 -27.25
N GLY A 810 16.75 -87.94 -27.34
CA GLY A 810 15.26 -87.94 -27.31
C GLY A 810 14.64 -88.37 -25.96
N LYS A 811 13.32 -88.55 -25.91
CA LYS A 811 12.57 -88.88 -24.69
C LYS A 811 12.20 -90.36 -24.63
N THR A 812 12.69 -91.08 -23.62
CA THR A 812 12.30 -92.48 -23.34
C THR A 812 10.80 -92.61 -23.03
N PRO A 813 10.13 -93.74 -23.35
CA PRO A 813 10.67 -95.00 -23.89
C PRO A 813 10.87 -95.02 -25.42
N TYR A 814 11.87 -95.78 -25.90
CA TYR A 814 12.11 -95.99 -27.34
C TYR A 814 11.32 -97.19 -27.89
N LYS A 815 11.06 -97.17 -29.19
CA LYS A 815 10.64 -98.34 -29.97
C LYS A 815 11.64 -98.65 -31.06
N TYR A 816 11.82 -99.93 -31.36
CA TYR A 816 12.76 -100.45 -32.35
C TYR A 816 12.06 -101.24 -33.45
N ALA A 817 12.56 -101.21 -34.68
CA ALA A 817 12.09 -102.07 -35.78
C ALA A 817 13.27 -102.53 -36.66
N VAL A 818 13.08 -103.59 -37.45
CA VAL A 818 14.08 -104.09 -38.43
C VAL A 818 13.42 -104.35 -39.78
N ASP A 819 14.11 -104.01 -40.86
CA ASP A 819 13.74 -104.19 -42.28
C ASP A 819 12.37 -103.61 -42.68
N GLY A 820 11.95 -102.59 -41.95
CA GLY A 820 10.73 -101.83 -42.23
C GLY A 820 10.22 -101.13 -40.98
N THR A 821 9.40 -100.10 -41.16
CA THR A 821 8.79 -99.34 -40.07
C THR A 821 7.37 -99.79 -39.72
N ALA A 822 6.97 -100.98 -40.21
CA ALA A 822 5.64 -101.53 -39.98
C ALA A 822 5.55 -102.29 -38.64
N ASN A 823 6.65 -102.93 -38.20
CA ASN A 823 6.68 -103.82 -37.05
C ASN A 823 7.61 -103.26 -35.97
N TRP A 824 7.03 -102.51 -35.02
CA TRP A 824 7.77 -101.93 -33.88
C TRP A 824 7.67 -102.82 -32.64
N GLN A 825 8.79 -102.97 -31.93
CA GLN A 825 8.91 -103.68 -30.67
C GLN A 825 9.56 -102.78 -29.61
N ASP A 826 9.24 -103.02 -28.34
CA ASP A 826 9.87 -102.33 -27.22
C ASP A 826 11.27 -102.91 -26.92
N SER A 827 11.47 -104.19 -27.24
CA SER A 827 12.77 -104.86 -27.15
C SER A 827 13.74 -104.30 -28.19
N ASN A 828 14.98 -104.09 -27.80
CA ASN A 828 16.04 -103.69 -28.72
C ASN A 828 16.77 -104.88 -29.35
N VAL A 829 16.30 -106.11 -29.11
CA VAL A 829 16.90 -107.36 -29.57
C VAL A 829 16.06 -107.99 -30.69
N PHE A 830 16.69 -108.33 -31.81
CA PHE A 830 16.10 -108.98 -32.98
C PHE A 830 16.76 -110.34 -33.21
N THR A 831 16.00 -111.42 -33.28
CA THR A 831 16.50 -112.81 -33.45
C THR A 831 16.08 -113.41 -34.79
N GLY A 832 16.78 -114.45 -35.24
CA GLY A 832 16.42 -115.18 -36.47
C GLY A 832 16.75 -114.44 -37.77
N LEU A 833 17.66 -113.47 -37.72
CA LEU A 833 18.07 -112.70 -38.88
C LEU A 833 18.70 -113.61 -39.95
N THR A 834 18.30 -113.38 -41.19
CA THR A 834 18.92 -114.02 -42.36
C THR A 834 20.32 -113.46 -42.59
N ARG A 835 21.11 -114.14 -43.43
CA ARG A 835 22.41 -113.61 -43.84
C ARG A 835 22.19 -112.52 -44.88
N GLY A 836 22.93 -111.41 -44.79
CA GLY A 836 22.78 -110.27 -45.71
C GLY A 836 22.60 -108.93 -45.00
N GLN A 837 22.09 -107.94 -45.72
CA GLN A 837 21.86 -106.58 -45.22
C GLN A 837 20.55 -106.49 -44.46
N HIS A 838 20.57 -105.82 -43.31
CA HIS A 838 19.42 -105.55 -42.46
C HIS A 838 19.42 -104.08 -42.00
N LYS A 839 18.24 -103.42 -41.96
CA LYS A 839 18.10 -102.01 -41.56
C LYS A 839 17.28 -101.85 -40.29
N PHE A 840 17.90 -101.33 -39.24
CA PHE A 840 17.31 -101.13 -37.92
C PHE A 840 16.80 -99.70 -37.76
N TYR A 841 15.65 -99.51 -37.12
CA TYR A 841 15.02 -98.21 -36.86
C TYR A 841 14.80 -97.98 -35.36
N VAL A 842 14.87 -96.72 -34.92
CA VAL A 842 14.49 -96.28 -33.56
C VAL A 842 13.60 -95.03 -33.60
N LYS A 843 12.64 -94.94 -32.69
CA LYS A 843 11.84 -93.74 -32.40
C LYS A 843 11.61 -93.56 -30.90
N ASP A 844 11.37 -92.34 -30.45
CA ASP A 844 11.20 -91.97 -29.04
C ASP A 844 9.72 -91.81 -28.63
N PHE A 845 9.45 -91.38 -27.39
CA PHE A 845 8.10 -91.19 -26.84
C PHE A 845 7.25 -90.19 -27.63
N TYR A 846 7.89 -89.14 -28.19
CA TYR A 846 7.17 -88.12 -28.95
C TYR A 846 6.77 -88.60 -30.34
N ASP A 847 7.20 -89.81 -30.75
CA ASP A 847 6.85 -90.47 -32.01
C ASP A 847 7.15 -89.58 -33.24
N CYS A 848 8.20 -88.76 -33.16
CA CYS A 848 8.70 -88.03 -34.32
C CYS A 848 9.35 -89.02 -35.34
N ASN A 849 9.71 -88.54 -36.53
CA ASN A 849 10.20 -89.39 -37.64
C ASN A 849 11.32 -90.37 -37.19
N PRO A 850 11.18 -91.68 -37.48
CA PRO A 850 12.12 -92.70 -37.01
C PRO A 850 13.48 -92.59 -37.70
N ILE A 851 14.53 -92.91 -36.95
CA ILE A 851 15.92 -92.89 -37.43
C ILE A 851 16.36 -94.31 -37.72
N GLY A 852 17.01 -94.56 -38.86
CA GLY A 852 17.37 -95.92 -39.28
C GLY A 852 18.78 -96.09 -39.83
N VAL A 853 19.39 -97.23 -39.52
CA VAL A 853 20.79 -97.59 -39.83
C VAL A 853 20.83 -98.99 -40.46
N GLU A 854 21.53 -99.15 -41.58
CA GLU A 854 21.71 -100.43 -42.30
C GLU A 854 23.06 -101.08 -41.99
N VAL A 855 23.06 -102.41 -41.77
CA VAL A 855 24.23 -103.23 -41.38
C VAL A 855 24.23 -104.61 -42.04
N THR A 856 25.40 -105.25 -42.16
CA THR A 856 25.56 -106.58 -42.78
C THR A 856 25.75 -107.69 -41.74
N VAL A 857 24.99 -108.79 -41.87
CA VAL A 857 25.10 -110.03 -41.08
C VAL A 857 25.90 -111.09 -41.87
N PRO A 858 27.14 -111.45 -41.46
CA PRO A 858 28.06 -112.32 -42.20
C PRO A 858 27.80 -113.83 -42.00
N ASN A 859 28.40 -114.65 -42.87
CA ASN A 859 28.48 -116.10 -42.71
C ASN A 859 29.76 -116.49 -41.94
N LEU A 860 29.62 -116.88 -40.67
CA LEU A 860 30.76 -117.27 -39.84
C LEU A 860 30.79 -118.79 -39.63
N VAL A 861 31.87 -119.45 -40.08
CA VAL A 861 32.11 -120.89 -39.88
C VAL A 861 32.83 -121.13 -38.54
N ASN A 862 32.47 -122.22 -37.86
CA ASN A 862 32.95 -122.56 -36.51
C ASN A 862 33.82 -123.84 -36.45
N ALA A 863 34.23 -124.39 -37.59
CA ALA A 863 35.17 -125.52 -37.64
C ALA A 863 36.04 -125.51 -38.91
N ILE A 864 37.32 -125.90 -38.78
CA ILE A 864 38.24 -126.19 -39.90
C ILE A 864 38.95 -127.54 -39.69
N THR A 865 39.28 -128.23 -40.79
CA THR A 865 40.01 -129.51 -40.84
C THR A 865 41.23 -129.42 -41.76
N PRO A 866 42.37 -128.85 -41.29
CA PRO A 866 43.51 -128.55 -42.17
C PRO A 866 44.33 -129.81 -42.53
N ASN A 867 43.85 -130.60 -43.49
CA ASN A 867 44.49 -131.82 -44.00
C ASN A 867 45.00 -131.67 -45.44
N GLY A 868 44.72 -130.56 -46.12
CA GLY A 868 45.20 -130.27 -47.47
C GLY A 868 44.38 -130.92 -48.59
N ASP A 869 43.13 -131.31 -48.33
CA ASP A 869 42.19 -131.81 -49.34
C ASP A 869 41.38 -130.71 -50.05
N ASN A 870 41.64 -129.43 -49.71
CA ASN A 870 40.92 -128.22 -50.10
C ASN A 870 39.49 -128.10 -49.54
N VAL A 871 39.11 -128.93 -48.57
CA VAL A 871 37.79 -128.92 -47.93
C VAL A 871 37.92 -128.51 -46.47
N ASN A 872 37.33 -127.37 -46.12
CA ASN A 872 37.39 -126.78 -44.76
C ASN A 872 38.82 -126.60 -44.23
N ASP A 873 39.82 -126.44 -45.10
CA ASP A 873 41.20 -126.20 -44.69
C ASP A 873 41.41 -124.80 -44.09
N TYR A 874 40.54 -123.84 -44.43
CA TYR A 874 40.68 -122.43 -44.03
C TYR A 874 39.38 -121.83 -43.51
N ILE A 875 39.49 -120.90 -42.54
CA ILE A 875 38.50 -119.83 -42.40
C ILE A 875 38.79 -118.83 -43.51
N ASP A 876 37.75 -118.40 -44.22
CA ASP A 876 37.87 -117.39 -45.27
C ASP A 876 36.91 -116.23 -45.02
N TYR A 877 37.46 -115.11 -44.56
CA TYR A 877 36.72 -113.85 -44.41
C TYR A 877 37.15 -112.80 -45.42
N SER A 878 37.74 -113.21 -46.54
CA SER A 878 38.18 -112.30 -47.61
C SER A 878 37.04 -111.46 -48.19
N GLU A 879 35.80 -112.00 -48.24
CA GLU A 879 34.62 -111.25 -48.70
C GLU A 879 34.28 -110.05 -47.81
N LEU A 880 34.72 -110.02 -46.55
CA LEU A 880 34.55 -108.86 -45.67
C LEU A 880 35.66 -107.81 -45.87
N GLY A 881 36.67 -108.09 -46.70
CA GLY A 881 37.85 -107.23 -46.88
C GLY A 881 37.56 -105.81 -47.39
N TYR A 882 36.36 -105.55 -47.92
CA TYR A 882 35.91 -104.21 -48.31
C TYR A 882 35.40 -103.35 -47.14
N LYS A 883 35.19 -103.95 -45.96
CA LYS A 883 34.70 -103.23 -44.77
C LYS A 883 35.78 -102.34 -44.17
N GLU A 884 35.41 -101.14 -43.71
CA GLU A 884 36.34 -100.22 -43.05
C GLU A 884 36.79 -100.80 -41.70
N ASN A 885 38.09 -100.68 -41.37
CA ASN A 885 38.68 -101.16 -40.11
C ASN A 885 38.44 -102.65 -39.80
N LEU A 886 38.37 -103.51 -40.82
CA LEU A 886 38.23 -104.95 -40.62
C LEU A 886 39.39 -105.51 -39.78
N SER A 887 39.07 -106.01 -38.60
CA SER A 887 40.00 -106.69 -37.69
C SER A 887 39.51 -108.10 -37.44
N PHE A 888 40.30 -109.12 -37.78
CA PHE A 888 40.03 -110.53 -37.48
C PHE A 888 41.20 -111.12 -36.69
N VAL A 889 40.95 -111.60 -35.47
CA VAL A 889 42.01 -112.10 -34.59
C VAL A 889 41.54 -113.39 -33.93
N VAL A 890 42.42 -114.41 -33.93
CA VAL A 890 42.15 -115.71 -33.29
C VAL A 890 43.12 -115.93 -32.12
N TYR A 891 42.59 -116.52 -31.06
CA TYR A 891 43.23 -116.74 -29.78
C TYR A 891 43.16 -118.21 -29.36
N ASP A 892 44.20 -118.72 -28.69
CA ASP A 892 44.19 -120.03 -28.04
C ASP A 892 43.37 -120.02 -26.73
N ARG A 893 43.30 -121.19 -26.08
CA ARG A 893 42.59 -121.37 -24.79
C ARG A 893 43.16 -120.59 -23.60
N TYR A 894 44.37 -120.04 -23.72
CA TYR A 894 45.01 -119.23 -22.70
C TYR A 894 44.88 -117.73 -23.01
N GLY A 895 44.23 -117.37 -24.12
CA GLY A 895 44.08 -115.98 -24.59
C GLY A 895 45.28 -115.47 -25.37
N ASN A 896 46.26 -116.31 -25.72
CA ASN A 896 47.36 -115.90 -26.58
C ASN A 896 46.88 -115.81 -28.02
N LYS A 897 47.29 -114.75 -28.71
CA LYS A 897 46.99 -114.54 -30.13
C LYS A 897 47.75 -115.56 -30.97
N VAL A 898 47.02 -116.41 -31.68
CA VAL A 898 47.60 -117.40 -32.61
C VAL A 898 47.52 -116.95 -34.06
N PHE A 899 46.58 -116.06 -34.40
CA PHE A 899 46.45 -115.53 -35.76
C PHE A 899 45.91 -114.10 -35.77
N THR A 900 46.31 -113.33 -36.78
CA THR A 900 45.69 -112.05 -37.12
C THR A 900 45.49 -112.00 -38.63
N GLY A 901 44.22 -111.91 -39.04
CA GLY A 901 43.82 -111.69 -40.41
C GLY A 901 44.18 -110.27 -40.83
N ASN A 902 44.85 -110.15 -41.96
CA ASN A 902 45.20 -108.88 -42.58
C ASN A 902 45.19 -109.07 -44.11
N LYS A 903 45.43 -107.99 -44.85
CA LYS A 903 45.45 -108.02 -46.32
C LYS A 903 46.49 -108.99 -46.90
N PHE A 904 47.62 -109.22 -46.21
CA PHE A 904 48.68 -110.10 -46.71
C PHE A 904 48.29 -111.58 -46.68
N ASN A 905 47.55 -112.02 -45.67
CA ASN A 905 47.00 -113.39 -45.60
C ASN A 905 45.55 -113.48 -46.10
N ASN A 906 45.06 -112.43 -46.76
CA ASN A 906 43.70 -112.32 -47.28
C ASN A 906 42.60 -112.63 -46.23
N TYR A 907 42.87 -112.33 -44.95
CA TYR A 907 42.01 -112.67 -43.81
C TYR A 907 41.66 -114.16 -43.72
N LYS A 908 42.51 -115.04 -44.28
CA LYS A 908 42.34 -116.49 -44.25
C LYS A 908 43.25 -117.11 -43.20
N TRP A 909 42.71 -118.04 -42.43
CA TRP A 909 43.47 -118.78 -41.43
C TRP A 909 43.35 -120.28 -41.65
N ASP A 910 44.48 -120.95 -41.72
CA ASP A 910 44.65 -122.37 -42.05
C ASP A 910 44.85 -123.26 -40.81
N GLY A 911 44.64 -122.72 -39.61
CA GLY A 911 44.88 -123.43 -38.36
C GLY A 911 46.37 -123.59 -38.00
N ARG A 912 47.29 -122.82 -38.61
CA ARG A 912 48.72 -122.81 -38.24
C ARG A 912 49.11 -121.58 -37.43
N HIS A 913 50.24 -121.70 -36.73
CA HIS A 913 50.95 -120.61 -36.06
C HIS A 913 52.45 -120.71 -36.33
N PHE A 914 53.03 -119.69 -36.99
CA PHE A 914 54.43 -119.68 -37.45
C PHE A 914 54.84 -120.99 -38.15
N ASP A 915 54.04 -121.38 -39.15
CA ASP A 915 54.19 -122.59 -39.98
C ASP A 915 54.07 -123.94 -39.25
N LYS A 916 53.78 -123.93 -37.94
CA LYS A 916 53.45 -125.14 -37.17
C LYS A 916 51.94 -125.36 -37.16
N LYS A 917 51.52 -126.59 -37.41
CA LYS A 917 50.13 -127.01 -37.18
C LYS A 917 49.80 -126.81 -35.69
N LEU A 918 48.72 -126.09 -35.41
CA LEU A 918 48.22 -125.95 -34.05
C LEU A 918 47.53 -127.24 -33.61
N GLU A 919 47.56 -127.55 -32.32
CA GLU A 919 46.89 -128.73 -31.76
C GLU A 919 45.38 -128.71 -32.03
N THR A 920 44.80 -129.90 -32.20
CA THR A 920 43.34 -130.07 -32.30
C THR A 920 42.67 -129.50 -31.04
N GLY A 921 41.77 -128.53 -31.20
CA GLY A 921 41.13 -127.85 -30.09
C GLY A 921 40.26 -126.66 -30.51
N THR A 922 39.59 -126.06 -29.53
CA THR A 922 38.76 -124.86 -29.73
C THR A 922 39.59 -123.59 -29.51
N TYR A 923 39.43 -122.65 -30.44
CA TYR A 923 40.05 -121.33 -30.45
C TYR A 923 38.96 -120.26 -30.46
N TRP A 924 39.24 -119.06 -29.96
CA TRP A 924 38.28 -117.96 -29.91
C TRP A 924 38.66 -116.87 -30.90
N TYR A 925 37.69 -116.19 -31.48
CA TYR A 925 37.97 -115.07 -32.36
C TYR A 925 37.03 -113.90 -32.12
N HIS A 926 37.50 -112.74 -32.53
CA HIS A 926 36.63 -111.62 -32.79
C HIS A 926 36.86 -111.10 -34.20
N ILE A 927 35.78 -110.60 -34.80
CA ILE A 927 35.84 -109.86 -36.06
C ILE A 927 35.03 -108.58 -35.92
N ASN A 928 35.64 -107.43 -36.21
CA ASN A 928 34.99 -106.13 -36.08
C ASN A 928 35.25 -105.29 -37.33
N TRP A 929 34.31 -104.39 -37.66
CA TRP A 929 34.45 -103.42 -38.74
C TRP A 929 33.50 -102.24 -38.55
N ASN A 930 33.66 -101.20 -39.37
CA ASN A 930 32.67 -100.14 -39.54
C ASN A 930 31.92 -100.37 -40.86
N GLU A 931 30.60 -100.33 -40.83
CA GLU A 931 29.81 -100.33 -42.07
C GLU A 931 30.14 -99.08 -42.88
N PRO A 932 30.21 -99.17 -44.22
CA PRO A 932 30.51 -98.04 -45.09
C PRO A 932 29.31 -97.05 -45.21
N ASN A 933 28.44 -96.99 -44.21
CA ASN A 933 27.37 -96.01 -44.12
C ASN A 933 27.90 -94.65 -43.60
N LYS A 934 27.11 -93.58 -43.75
CA LYS A 934 27.53 -92.20 -43.40
C LYS A 934 27.91 -92.08 -41.92
N GLU A 935 27.25 -92.85 -41.08
CA GLU A 935 27.40 -92.88 -39.62
C GLU A 935 28.59 -93.73 -39.16
N LYS A 936 29.27 -94.45 -40.08
CA LYS A 936 30.36 -95.39 -39.80
C LYS A 936 30.02 -96.35 -38.66
N THR A 937 28.81 -96.91 -38.67
CA THR A 937 28.28 -97.71 -37.56
C THR A 937 29.25 -98.84 -37.18
N PRO A 938 29.73 -98.88 -35.93
CA PRO A 938 30.66 -99.91 -35.48
C PRO A 938 29.95 -101.25 -35.30
N ILE A 939 30.47 -102.29 -35.93
CA ILE A 939 29.99 -103.67 -35.82
C ILE A 939 31.04 -104.55 -35.17
N LYS A 940 30.58 -105.40 -34.25
CA LYS A 940 31.41 -106.33 -33.49
C LYS A 940 30.80 -107.72 -33.47
N TYR A 941 31.60 -108.71 -33.86
CA TYR A 941 31.33 -110.14 -33.75
C TYR A 941 32.37 -110.80 -32.88
N THR A 942 31.93 -111.76 -32.07
CA THR A 942 32.79 -112.60 -31.25
C THR A 942 32.29 -114.04 -31.32
N GLY A 943 33.20 -115.00 -31.42
CA GLY A 943 32.85 -116.41 -31.55
C GLY A 943 34.00 -117.34 -31.23
N TRP A 944 33.80 -118.63 -31.53
CA TRP A 944 34.82 -119.67 -31.39
C TRP A 944 34.89 -120.53 -32.67
N ILE A 945 36.02 -121.19 -32.87
CA ILE A 945 36.27 -122.12 -33.95
C ILE A 945 37.02 -123.36 -33.48
N LEU A 946 36.58 -124.54 -33.92
CA LEU A 946 37.27 -125.81 -33.73
C LEU A 946 38.30 -126.05 -34.84
N VAL A 947 39.58 -126.24 -34.49
CA VAL A 947 40.61 -126.75 -35.40
C VAL A 947 40.76 -128.25 -35.15
N LYS A 948 40.63 -129.07 -36.20
CA LYS A 948 40.74 -130.54 -36.10
C LYS A 948 41.72 -131.10 -37.12
N ASN A 949 42.94 -131.43 -36.68
CA ASN A 949 43.94 -132.10 -37.51
C ASN A 949 43.57 -133.58 -37.66
N ARG A 950 43.57 -134.10 -38.89
CA ARG A 950 43.51 -135.52 -39.23
C ARG A 950 44.86 -135.87 -39.88
N ASP A 951 45.54 -136.90 -39.38
CA ASP A 951 46.81 -137.39 -39.94
C ASP A 951 46.61 -138.01 -41.33
#